data_AF-A0A7V4UA34-F1
#
_entry.id   AF-A0A7V4UA34-F1
#
_cell.length_a   1.000
_cell.length_b   1.000
_cell.length_c   1.000
_cell.angle_alpha   90.00
_cell.angle_beta   90.00
_cell.angle_gamma   90.00
#
_symmetry.space_group_name_H-M   'P 1'
#
loop_
_entity.id
_entity.type
_entity.pdbx_description
1 polymer ?
#
loop_
_entity_poly.entity_id
_entity_poly.type
_entity_poly.pdbx_seq_one_letter_code
_entity_poly.pdbx_strand_id
1 'polypeptide(L)'
;MNDPAAPPGVCYGLEAVPADWLGAAVSIGNFDGVHIGHQLLIERCGAHARRLGGVVVAITFEPHPQAILRPSEAPPLLTPQALKLELLRAAGAAGVIVLPVDAAFLATTADEFIRRVLVERLRVRAIVEGPTFGFGRDRTGGIDTLRAAAASGGFAVELVEPARIAVGDEWRGVSSRFIRELLAAGDVETAARALGRPYTLLGRVVRGAGVGRQIGFPTINLDCGGQLVPGDGVYAGVATLDGREHAAAVSIGPRATFGGGHRGVEAFLLDVDGSFYDRPARISLLARLRDQRRFDSPDELSDQIARDVMQTREQVVGFRAAERSAPYARIAERLRRAERPMIVTHMRPDGDAIGSAVGLWRLLSDGGGCPELVLFDDPPERYAWCVEGVPVRVWGRDFGPDRAAACDLHCVVDTSSWQQLEPIAGYLREGRRPRLVIDHHAVRDRVGDVELIDETAPAAALLVHRVATAAGWNLNRAAASALFMGLATDTGWFRFSNTTPEALTAAAALAAAGPPPSELYERLYGSDAAARLRLIGRVLTGMELLAGDRIALLRISRALLAECGANDAMTEEIVNEPNRIGSVIGVVMASESADGVIRLNFRSKRLIDVARLAARFGGGGHARAAGARVSGPLEDVARRAASAMIEALLSSGTDGGAASTPGS
;
A
#
# COMPACT_ATOMS: atom_id res chain seq x y z
N MET A 1 -10.21 33.23 7.21
CA MET A 1 -11.45 32.42 7.27
C MET A 1 -11.56 31.74 5.93
N ASN A 2 -11.48 30.40 5.90
CA ASN A 2 -11.56 29.63 4.65
C ASN A 2 -12.90 29.88 3.96
N ASP A 3 -12.89 30.01 2.65
CA ASP A 3 -14.09 29.92 1.82
C ASP A 3 -14.79 28.58 2.14
N PRO A 4 -16.03 28.59 2.68
CA PRO A 4 -16.74 27.36 3.05
C PRO A 4 -17.02 26.42 1.87
N ALA A 5 -16.76 26.85 0.62
CA ALA A 5 -16.87 26.03 -0.58
C ALA A 5 -15.55 25.37 -1.04
N ALA A 6 -14.40 25.67 -0.42
CA ALA A 6 -13.12 25.10 -0.85
C ALA A 6 -12.94 23.64 -0.40
N PRO A 7 -12.51 22.72 -1.30
CA PRO A 7 -12.21 21.35 -0.91
C PRO A 7 -11.13 21.28 0.19
N PRO A 8 -11.15 20.26 1.07
CA PRO A 8 -10.13 20.11 2.11
C PRO A 8 -8.70 20.09 1.53
N GLY A 9 -7.86 20.99 2.03
CA GLY A 9 -6.48 21.14 1.57
C GLY A 9 -6.32 21.99 0.30
N VAL A 10 -7.31 22.81 -0.04
CA VAL A 10 -7.25 23.77 -1.16
C VAL A 10 -7.46 25.19 -0.64
N CYS A 11 -6.66 26.14 -1.15
CA CYS A 11 -6.83 27.57 -0.93
C CYS A 11 -6.95 28.30 -2.27
N TYR A 12 -7.95 29.17 -2.40
CA TYR A 12 -8.05 30.10 -3.51
C TYR A 12 -7.43 31.44 -3.10
N GLY A 13 -6.42 31.90 -3.83
CA GLY A 13 -5.65 33.11 -3.48
C GLY A 13 -4.60 32.89 -2.39
N LEU A 14 -4.06 34.01 -1.87
CA LEU A 14 -2.95 34.03 -0.90
C LEU A 14 -3.37 34.55 0.49
N GLU A 15 -4.61 35.01 0.63
CA GLU A 15 -5.10 35.73 1.81
C GLU A 15 -5.36 34.80 3.00
N ALA A 16 -5.65 33.53 2.74
CA ALA A 16 -6.08 32.56 3.74
C ALA A 16 -5.18 31.31 3.75
N VAL A 17 -3.91 31.43 3.36
CA VAL A 17 -2.96 30.31 3.41
C VAL A 17 -2.75 29.86 4.87
N PRO A 18 -2.96 28.57 5.19
CA PRO A 18 -2.73 28.02 6.52
C PRO A 18 -1.30 28.22 7.01
N ALA A 19 -1.13 28.47 8.31
CA ALA A 19 0.18 28.75 8.90
C ALA A 19 1.16 27.58 8.80
N ASP A 20 0.65 26.34 8.82
CA ASP A 20 1.39 25.09 8.65
C ASP A 20 1.89 24.89 7.20
N TRP A 21 1.41 25.68 6.24
CA TRP A 21 1.90 25.67 4.86
C TRP A 21 3.03 26.67 4.62
N LEU A 22 3.30 27.57 5.58
CA LEU A 22 4.43 28.48 5.49
C LEU A 22 5.74 27.71 5.67
N GLY A 23 6.77 28.05 4.89
CA GLY A 23 8.01 27.27 4.92
C GLY A 23 7.95 25.96 4.15
N ALA A 24 6.90 25.75 3.34
CA ALA A 24 6.73 24.53 2.56
C ALA A 24 7.80 24.32 1.47
N ALA A 25 7.90 23.07 1.03
CA ALA A 25 8.49 22.72 -0.25
C ALA A 25 7.42 22.86 -1.35
N VAL A 26 7.72 23.62 -2.39
CA VAL A 26 6.73 24.07 -3.38
C VAL A 26 7.08 23.61 -4.79
N SER A 27 6.04 23.27 -5.55
CA SER A 27 6.10 23.22 -7.02
C SER A 27 4.95 24.05 -7.61
N ILE A 28 5.20 24.70 -8.73
CA ILE A 28 4.41 25.78 -9.33
C ILE A 28 4.18 25.42 -10.80
N GLY A 29 2.92 25.39 -11.22
CA GLY A 29 2.63 25.11 -12.62
C GLY A 29 1.15 25.06 -12.97
N ASN A 30 0.88 25.01 -14.27
CA ASN A 30 -0.47 24.77 -14.77
C ASN A 30 -0.96 23.36 -14.39
N PHE A 31 -0.03 22.42 -14.24
CA PHE A 31 -0.29 21.02 -13.88
C PHE A 31 -1.36 20.34 -14.76
N ASP A 32 -1.59 20.81 -15.99
CA ASP A 32 -2.62 20.24 -16.85
C ASP A 32 -2.25 18.80 -17.26
N GLY A 33 -3.15 17.86 -16.95
CA GLY A 33 -2.88 16.42 -17.03
C GLY A 33 -2.39 15.78 -15.72
N VAL A 34 -1.73 16.52 -14.82
CA VAL A 34 -1.04 15.98 -13.62
C VAL A 34 -0.30 14.67 -13.95
N HIS A 35 0.50 14.71 -15.02
CA HIS A 35 1.18 13.53 -15.57
C HIS A 35 2.36 13.08 -14.70
N ILE A 36 3.01 11.96 -15.03
CA ILE A 36 4.09 11.40 -14.20
C ILE A 36 5.24 12.39 -13.96
N GLY A 37 5.51 13.29 -14.92
CA GLY A 37 6.47 14.39 -14.72
C GLY A 37 6.05 15.37 -13.61
N HIS A 38 4.77 15.74 -13.54
CA HIS A 38 4.25 16.60 -12.46
C HIS A 38 4.24 15.88 -11.12
N GLN A 39 3.85 14.60 -11.11
CA GLN A 39 3.86 13.77 -9.90
C GLN A 39 5.28 13.65 -9.34
N LEU A 40 6.29 13.51 -10.21
CA LEU A 40 7.69 13.49 -9.80
C LEU A 40 8.12 14.80 -9.13
N LEU A 41 7.70 15.96 -9.63
CA LEU A 41 7.98 17.25 -8.96
C LEU A 41 7.43 17.27 -7.54
N ILE A 42 6.18 16.85 -7.35
CA ILE A 42 5.52 16.76 -6.04
C ILE A 42 6.22 15.74 -5.12
N GLU A 43 6.60 14.57 -5.64
CA GLU A 43 7.35 13.56 -4.88
C GLU A 43 8.69 14.12 -4.38
N ARG A 44 9.41 14.84 -5.23
CA ARG A 44 10.70 15.47 -4.89
C ARG A 44 10.52 16.61 -3.88
N CYS A 45 9.44 17.41 -3.96
CA CYS A 45 9.08 18.33 -2.87
C CYS A 45 8.90 17.58 -1.54
N GLY A 46 8.31 16.38 -1.56
CA GLY A 46 8.14 15.55 -0.36
C GLY A 46 9.45 15.19 0.34
N ALA A 47 10.53 14.95 -0.42
CA ALA A 47 11.85 14.70 0.13
C ALA A 47 12.48 15.93 0.79
N HIS A 48 12.17 17.14 0.33
CA HIS A 48 12.55 18.39 1.02
C HIS A 48 11.69 18.63 2.25
N ALA A 49 10.36 18.49 2.12
CA ALA A 49 9.40 18.71 3.21
C ALA A 49 9.74 17.85 4.45
N ARG A 50 10.06 16.56 4.26
CA ARG A 50 10.48 15.67 5.35
C ARG A 50 11.74 16.16 6.07
N ARG A 51 12.74 16.65 5.35
CA ARG A 51 13.98 17.20 5.94
C ARG A 51 13.74 18.51 6.69
N LEU A 52 12.73 19.27 6.28
CA LEU A 52 12.38 20.56 6.85
C LEU A 52 11.37 20.46 8.01
N GLY A 53 10.79 19.27 8.25
CA GLY A 53 9.64 19.13 9.15
C GLY A 53 8.40 19.89 8.68
N GLY A 54 8.29 20.14 7.37
CA GLY A 54 7.23 20.94 6.74
C GLY A 54 6.34 20.10 5.82
N VAL A 55 5.55 20.79 5.00
CA VAL A 55 4.59 20.17 4.08
C VAL A 55 4.93 20.44 2.61
N VAL A 56 4.29 19.70 1.71
CA VAL A 56 4.35 19.94 0.25
C VAL A 56 3.16 20.79 -0.17
N VAL A 57 3.41 21.87 -0.91
CA VAL A 57 2.36 22.73 -1.46
C VAL A 57 2.51 22.83 -2.98
N ALA A 58 1.44 22.54 -3.71
CA ALA A 58 1.37 22.80 -5.15
C ALA A 58 0.71 24.15 -5.41
N ILE A 59 1.31 25.00 -6.25
CA ILE A 59 0.70 26.26 -6.69
C ILE A 59 0.26 26.10 -8.14
N THR A 60 -1.03 26.30 -8.38
CA THR A 60 -1.62 26.25 -9.72
C THR A 60 -2.43 27.49 -10.02
N PHE A 61 -2.97 27.56 -11.24
CA PHE A 61 -3.57 28.74 -11.82
C PHE A 61 -4.97 28.41 -12.37
N GLU A 62 -5.92 29.33 -12.16
CA GLU A 62 -7.25 29.27 -12.76
C GLU A 62 -7.77 30.69 -13.12
N PRO A 63 -8.30 30.91 -14.35
CA PRO A 63 -8.31 30.00 -15.49
C PRO A 63 -6.90 29.74 -16.04
N HIS A 64 -6.76 28.79 -16.96
CA HIS A 64 -5.47 28.51 -17.59
C HIS A 64 -4.86 29.80 -18.21
N PRO A 65 -3.58 30.17 -17.94
CA PRO A 65 -3.04 31.46 -18.38
C PRO A 65 -3.17 31.74 -19.89
N GLN A 66 -3.02 30.71 -20.73
CA GLN A 66 -3.22 30.86 -22.19
C GLN A 66 -4.67 31.17 -22.57
N ALA A 67 -5.67 30.75 -21.78
CA ALA A 67 -7.07 31.06 -22.03
C ALA A 67 -7.37 32.56 -21.88
N ILE A 68 -6.53 33.31 -21.13
CA ILE A 68 -6.62 34.76 -21.02
C ILE A 68 -5.72 35.44 -22.06
N LEU A 69 -4.46 35.01 -22.18
CA LEU A 69 -3.47 35.65 -23.06
C LEU A 69 -3.83 35.50 -24.54
N ARG A 70 -4.30 34.31 -24.94
CA ARG A 70 -4.63 33.97 -26.32
C ARG A 70 -5.82 33.00 -26.35
N PRO A 71 -7.05 33.49 -26.10
CA PRO A 71 -8.24 32.65 -25.97
C PRO A 71 -8.48 31.72 -27.18
N SER A 72 -8.18 32.19 -28.40
CA SER A 72 -8.33 31.42 -29.64
C SER A 72 -7.26 30.34 -29.86
N GLU A 73 -6.12 30.42 -29.15
CA GLU A 73 -5.01 29.46 -29.23
C GLU A 73 -4.92 28.55 -28.00
N ALA A 74 -5.80 28.75 -27.02
CA ALA A 74 -5.78 28.00 -25.77
C ALA A 74 -6.07 26.52 -26.05
N PRO A 75 -5.16 25.60 -25.69
CA PRO A 75 -5.39 24.19 -25.93
C PRO A 75 -6.55 23.69 -25.05
N PRO A 76 -7.29 22.66 -25.50
CA PRO A 76 -8.31 22.04 -24.67
C PRO A 76 -7.69 21.46 -23.39
N LEU A 77 -8.44 21.53 -22.30
CA LEU A 77 -7.99 21.13 -20.98
C LEU A 77 -7.84 19.61 -20.91
N LEU A 78 -6.67 19.10 -20.52
CA LEU A 78 -6.54 17.67 -20.23
C LEU A 78 -7.29 17.31 -18.96
N THR A 79 -7.27 18.18 -17.95
CA THR A 79 -7.78 17.89 -16.62
C THR A 79 -8.55 19.09 -16.08
N PRO A 80 -9.89 19.02 -16.00
CA PRO A 80 -10.71 20.06 -15.36
C PRO A 80 -10.28 20.32 -13.92
N GLN A 81 -10.55 21.52 -13.41
CA GLN A 81 -10.02 21.99 -12.12
C GLN A 81 -10.30 21.02 -10.97
N ALA A 82 -11.54 20.54 -10.82
CA ALA A 82 -11.90 19.62 -9.75
C ALA A 82 -11.01 18.36 -9.72
N LEU A 83 -10.76 17.76 -10.90
CA LEU A 83 -9.88 16.60 -11.02
C LEU A 83 -8.40 16.97 -10.83
N LYS A 84 -7.97 18.14 -11.32
CA LYS A 84 -6.59 18.63 -11.14
C LYS A 84 -6.24 18.76 -9.65
N LEU A 85 -7.14 19.30 -8.85
CA LEU A 85 -6.96 19.43 -7.40
C LEU A 85 -6.90 18.05 -6.71
N GLU A 86 -7.81 17.15 -7.04
CA GLU A 86 -7.83 15.77 -6.53
C GLU A 86 -6.50 15.04 -6.83
N LEU A 87 -6.01 15.15 -8.05
CA LEU A 87 -4.79 14.48 -8.50
C LEU A 87 -3.52 15.07 -7.88
N LEU A 88 -3.44 16.39 -7.69
CA LEU A 88 -2.30 17.00 -7.00
C LEU A 88 -2.23 16.56 -5.54
N ARG A 89 -3.38 16.45 -4.87
CA ARG A 89 -3.48 15.93 -3.50
C ARG A 89 -3.05 14.45 -3.47
N ALA A 90 -3.55 13.63 -4.40
CA ALA A 90 -3.17 12.23 -4.53
C ALA A 90 -1.67 12.04 -4.84
N ALA A 91 -1.04 12.98 -5.56
CA ALA A 91 0.40 12.97 -5.84
C ALA A 91 1.26 13.31 -4.60
N GLY A 92 0.66 13.72 -3.48
CA GLY A 92 1.35 13.99 -2.22
C GLY A 92 1.41 15.46 -1.80
N ALA A 93 0.71 16.36 -2.51
CA ALA A 93 0.58 17.74 -2.06
C ALA A 93 -0.34 17.82 -0.83
N ALA A 94 0.20 18.27 0.30
CA ALA A 94 -0.58 18.48 1.52
C ALA A 94 -1.53 19.70 1.39
N GLY A 95 -1.13 20.68 0.59
CA GLY A 95 -1.93 21.84 0.22
C GLY A 95 -1.85 22.16 -1.27
N VAL A 96 -2.93 22.69 -1.84
CA VAL A 96 -2.95 23.24 -3.20
C VAL A 96 -3.43 24.68 -3.15
N ILE A 97 -2.62 25.60 -3.65
CA ILE A 97 -2.97 27.01 -3.79
C ILE A 97 -3.37 27.26 -5.24
N VAL A 98 -4.59 27.74 -5.46
CA VAL A 98 -5.09 28.16 -6.76
C VAL A 98 -5.01 29.68 -6.83
N LEU A 99 -4.08 30.19 -7.63
CA LEU A 99 -3.95 31.62 -7.87
C LEU A 99 -4.93 32.05 -8.98
N PRO A 100 -5.77 33.06 -8.74
CA PRO A 100 -6.61 33.63 -9.78
C PRO A 100 -5.71 34.30 -10.82
N VAL A 101 -5.96 34.01 -12.10
CA VAL A 101 -5.27 34.66 -13.20
C VAL A 101 -6.14 35.80 -13.72
N ASP A 102 -5.63 37.02 -13.61
CA ASP A 102 -6.19 38.21 -14.22
C ASP A 102 -5.10 39.03 -14.93
N ALA A 103 -5.49 40.17 -15.53
CA ALA A 103 -4.54 41.04 -16.22
C ALA A 103 -3.44 41.59 -15.29
N ALA A 104 -3.75 41.82 -14.00
CA ALA A 104 -2.78 42.30 -13.02
C ALA A 104 -1.76 41.21 -12.67
N PHE A 105 -2.21 39.97 -12.47
CA PHE A 105 -1.35 38.81 -12.27
C PHE A 105 -0.39 38.62 -13.45
N LEU A 106 -0.90 38.65 -14.69
CA LEU A 106 -0.09 38.50 -15.90
C LEU A 106 0.93 39.62 -16.09
N ALA A 107 0.68 40.80 -15.52
CA ALA A 107 1.63 41.91 -15.51
C ALA A 107 2.71 41.78 -14.42
N THR A 108 2.62 40.83 -13.48
CA THR A 108 3.59 40.69 -12.38
C THR A 108 4.97 40.29 -12.93
N THR A 109 6.04 41.00 -12.55
CA THR A 109 7.41 40.64 -12.97
C THR A 109 7.92 39.41 -12.20
N ALA A 110 8.96 38.74 -12.70
CA ALA A 110 9.55 37.59 -12.02
C ALA A 110 10.04 37.94 -10.60
N ASP A 111 10.74 39.07 -10.44
CA ASP A 111 11.23 39.55 -9.14
C ASP A 111 10.09 39.86 -8.17
N GLU A 112 9.02 40.47 -8.68
CA GLU A 112 7.86 40.81 -7.87
C GLU A 112 7.12 39.55 -7.41
N PHE A 113 7.01 38.53 -8.27
CA PHE A 113 6.44 37.23 -7.92
C PHE A 113 7.29 36.52 -6.85
N ILE A 114 8.61 36.46 -7.03
CA ILE A 114 9.52 35.87 -6.03
C ILE A 114 9.37 36.57 -4.69
N ARG A 115 9.52 37.89 -4.67
CA ARG A 115 9.50 38.67 -3.43
C ARG A 115 8.15 38.54 -2.72
N ARG A 116 7.05 38.85 -3.41
CA ARG A 116 5.72 38.95 -2.78
C ARG A 116 5.14 37.58 -2.47
N VAL A 117 5.18 36.65 -3.42
CA VAL A 117 4.51 35.35 -3.28
C VAL A 117 5.41 34.37 -2.52
N LEU A 118 6.63 34.15 -3.02
CA LEU A 118 7.47 33.06 -2.53
C LEU A 118 8.14 33.40 -1.20
N VAL A 119 8.73 34.61 -1.08
CA VAL A 119 9.49 35.01 0.11
C VAL A 119 8.61 35.60 1.20
N GLU A 120 7.85 36.67 0.90
CA GLU A 120 7.10 37.40 1.93
C GLU A 120 5.87 36.64 2.43
N ARG A 121 5.08 36.09 1.50
CA ARG A 121 3.79 35.44 1.82
C ARG A 121 3.95 33.99 2.22
N LEU A 122 4.56 33.16 1.37
CA LEU A 122 4.65 31.72 1.62
C LEU A 122 5.91 31.31 2.41
N ARG A 123 6.92 32.17 2.44
CA ARG A 123 8.22 31.91 3.10
C ARG A 123 8.81 30.57 2.68
N VAL A 124 8.72 30.24 1.39
CA VAL A 124 9.09 28.92 0.87
C VAL A 124 10.50 28.53 1.31
N ARG A 125 10.75 27.24 1.52
CA ARG A 125 12.07 26.72 1.93
C ARG A 125 12.71 25.82 0.90
N ALA A 126 11.92 25.28 -0.02
CA ALA A 126 12.40 24.58 -1.21
C ALA A 126 11.45 24.80 -2.38
N ILE A 127 11.99 24.89 -3.59
CA ILE A 127 11.25 24.94 -4.84
C ILE A 127 11.77 23.83 -5.74
N VAL A 128 10.88 23.06 -6.34
CA VAL A 128 11.23 21.96 -7.25
C VAL A 128 10.54 22.16 -8.59
N GLU A 129 11.33 22.33 -9.65
CA GLU A 129 10.82 22.64 -10.98
C GLU A 129 11.57 21.92 -12.11
N GLY A 130 10.92 21.83 -13.26
CA GLY A 130 11.52 21.32 -14.49
C GLY A 130 12.25 22.40 -15.31
N PRO A 131 13.06 22.00 -16.30
CA PRO A 131 13.85 22.93 -17.12
C PRO A 131 12.99 23.87 -17.99
N THR A 132 11.74 23.51 -18.25
CA THR A 132 10.80 24.33 -19.05
C THR A 132 9.95 25.28 -18.22
N PHE A 133 10.17 25.35 -16.89
CA PHE A 133 9.45 26.24 -16.01
C PHE A 133 9.72 27.70 -16.37
N GLY A 134 8.64 28.48 -16.48
CA GLY A 134 8.72 29.89 -16.82
C GLY A 134 7.57 30.68 -16.19
N PHE A 135 7.89 31.82 -15.60
CA PHE A 135 6.97 32.66 -14.82
C PHE A 135 7.31 34.15 -14.96
N GLY A 136 6.44 35.00 -14.41
CA GLY A 136 6.52 36.45 -14.55
C GLY A 136 6.11 36.93 -15.95
N ARG A 137 5.97 38.26 -16.08
CA ARG A 137 5.62 38.94 -17.33
C ARG A 137 6.54 38.47 -18.46
N ASP A 138 5.93 38.12 -19.59
CA ASP A 138 6.60 37.60 -20.79
C ASP A 138 7.48 36.35 -20.56
N ARG A 139 7.22 35.61 -19.47
CA ARG A 139 7.98 34.41 -19.06
C ARG A 139 9.48 34.69 -18.89
N THR A 140 9.83 35.89 -18.41
CA THR A 140 11.21 36.32 -18.18
C THR A 140 11.90 35.62 -17.01
N GLY A 141 11.14 35.04 -16.08
CA GLY A 141 11.65 34.24 -14.97
C GLY A 141 11.70 32.75 -15.31
N GLY A 142 12.77 32.08 -14.88
CA GLY A 142 12.94 30.63 -15.01
C GLY A 142 13.75 30.03 -13.87
N ILE A 143 14.30 28.83 -14.08
CA ILE A 143 15.06 28.12 -13.04
C ILE A 143 16.31 28.89 -12.59
N ASP A 144 16.99 29.57 -13.50
CA ASP A 144 18.19 30.34 -13.17
C ASP A 144 17.85 31.62 -12.39
N THR A 145 16.71 32.26 -12.69
CA THR A 145 16.18 33.36 -11.89
C THR A 145 15.87 32.91 -10.46
N LEU A 146 15.26 31.73 -10.30
CA LEU A 146 14.99 31.16 -8.96
C LEU A 146 16.30 30.83 -8.22
N ARG A 147 17.30 30.26 -8.89
CA ARG A 147 18.61 29.95 -8.29
C ARG A 147 19.35 31.22 -7.85
N ALA A 148 19.29 32.28 -8.65
CA ALA A 148 19.87 33.57 -8.28
C ALA A 148 19.18 34.14 -7.03
N ALA A 149 17.85 34.09 -6.98
CA ALA A 149 17.08 34.55 -5.82
C ALA A 149 17.29 33.66 -4.58
N ALA A 150 17.52 32.37 -4.75
CA ALA A 150 17.78 31.43 -3.66
C ALA A 150 19.03 31.78 -2.85
N ALA A 151 20.05 32.38 -3.49
CA ALA A 151 21.31 32.76 -2.85
C ALA A 151 21.12 33.76 -1.68
N SER A 152 20.08 34.60 -1.75
CA SER A 152 19.74 35.59 -0.71
C SER A 152 18.37 35.37 -0.07
N GLY A 153 17.53 34.51 -0.65
CA GLY A 153 16.13 34.30 -0.25
C GLY A 153 15.87 33.20 0.78
N GLY A 154 16.89 32.42 1.17
CA GLY A 154 16.76 31.42 2.24
C GLY A 154 15.98 30.15 1.88
N PHE A 155 15.88 29.85 0.57
CA PHE A 155 15.24 28.63 0.06
C PHE A 155 16.14 27.86 -0.89
N ALA A 156 15.92 26.55 -1.02
CA ALA A 156 16.62 25.69 -1.97
C ALA A 156 15.87 25.63 -3.31
N VAL A 157 16.60 25.41 -4.41
CA VAL A 157 16.01 25.16 -5.73
C VAL A 157 16.55 23.83 -6.26
N GLU A 158 15.65 22.93 -6.63
CA GLU A 158 15.97 21.68 -7.30
C GLU A 158 15.43 21.69 -8.73
N LEU A 159 16.31 21.35 -9.67
CA LEU A 159 15.92 21.08 -11.06
C LEU A 159 15.66 19.57 -11.20
N VAL A 160 14.51 19.21 -11.77
CA VAL A 160 14.12 17.82 -12.06
C VAL A 160 13.96 17.64 -13.55
N GLU A 161 14.68 16.67 -14.12
CA GLU A 161 14.57 16.34 -15.53
C GLU A 161 13.19 15.76 -15.88
N PRO A 162 12.65 16.03 -17.08
CA PRO A 162 11.37 15.49 -17.50
C PRO A 162 11.34 13.96 -17.43
N ALA A 163 10.28 13.42 -16.83
CA ALA A 163 10.01 11.99 -16.86
C ALA A 163 9.87 11.50 -18.32
N ARG A 164 10.31 10.27 -18.59
CA ARG A 164 10.27 9.67 -19.92
C ARG A 164 9.48 8.36 -19.89
N ILE A 165 8.81 8.04 -21.00
CA ILE A 165 8.20 6.73 -21.23
C ILE A 165 8.69 6.15 -22.55
N ALA A 166 8.74 4.81 -22.63
CA ALA A 166 9.00 4.12 -23.89
C ALA A 166 7.78 4.20 -24.81
N VAL A 167 7.97 4.54 -26.08
CA VAL A 167 6.94 4.59 -27.13
C VAL A 167 7.52 3.86 -28.33
N GLY A 168 7.04 2.63 -28.59
CA GLY A 168 7.80 1.69 -29.42
C GLY A 168 9.20 1.47 -28.84
N ASP A 169 10.22 1.62 -29.67
CA ASP A 169 11.63 1.44 -29.30
C ASP A 169 12.31 2.74 -28.78
N GLU A 170 11.60 3.86 -28.72
CA GLU A 170 12.16 5.15 -28.33
C GLU A 170 11.69 5.64 -26.95
N TRP A 171 12.56 6.34 -26.22
CA TRP A 171 12.19 7.02 -24.97
C TRP A 171 11.79 8.47 -25.23
N ARG A 172 10.55 8.83 -24.92
CA ARG A 172 10.02 10.19 -25.13
C ARG A 172 9.76 10.91 -23.81
N GLY A 173 10.10 12.20 -23.75
CA GLY A 173 9.79 13.06 -22.62
C GLY A 173 8.30 13.33 -22.49
N VAL A 174 7.77 13.22 -21.27
CA VAL A 174 6.36 13.43 -20.97
C VAL A 174 6.06 14.92 -20.80
N SER A 175 5.03 15.40 -21.50
CA SER A 175 4.50 16.76 -21.37
C SER A 175 3.00 16.78 -21.67
N SER A 176 2.29 17.83 -21.21
CA SER A 176 0.88 18.02 -21.56
C SER A 176 0.66 18.09 -23.08
N ARG A 177 1.61 18.66 -23.85
CA ARG A 177 1.52 18.67 -25.32
C ARG A 177 1.52 17.25 -25.89
N PHE A 178 2.48 16.44 -25.48
CA PHE A 178 2.60 15.06 -25.94
C PHE A 178 1.36 14.23 -25.60
N ILE A 179 0.77 14.41 -24.41
CA ILE A 179 -0.46 13.73 -24.02
C ILE A 179 -1.64 14.15 -24.89
N ARG A 180 -1.76 15.44 -25.23
CA ARG A 180 -2.82 15.90 -26.16
C ARG A 180 -2.67 15.27 -27.54
N GLU A 181 -1.45 15.13 -28.04
CA GLU A 181 -1.17 14.47 -29.33
C GLU A 181 -1.61 12.99 -29.30
N LEU A 182 -1.28 12.25 -28.25
CA LEU A 182 -1.71 10.86 -28.06
C LEU A 182 -3.23 10.72 -28.00
N LEU A 183 -3.88 11.55 -27.17
CA LEU A 183 -5.33 11.50 -27.02
C LEU A 183 -6.05 11.91 -28.31
N ALA A 184 -5.54 12.89 -29.06
CA ALA A 184 -6.10 13.25 -30.36
C ALA A 184 -6.04 12.09 -31.37
N ALA A 185 -5.00 11.26 -31.30
CA ALA A 185 -4.87 10.03 -32.10
C ALA A 185 -5.69 8.84 -31.56
N GLY A 186 -6.34 8.99 -30.40
CA GLY A 186 -7.07 7.91 -29.72
C GLY A 186 -6.17 6.93 -28.95
N ASP A 187 -4.87 7.18 -28.84
CA ASP A 187 -3.93 6.33 -28.08
C ASP A 187 -4.05 6.61 -26.57
N VAL A 188 -5.13 6.09 -25.98
CA VAL A 188 -5.44 6.23 -24.56
C VAL A 188 -4.52 5.40 -23.67
N GLU A 189 -3.93 4.32 -24.20
CA GLU A 189 -3.04 3.42 -23.47
C GLU A 189 -1.66 4.04 -23.24
N THR A 190 -1.04 4.60 -24.28
CA THR A 190 0.21 5.35 -24.13
C THR A 190 -0.02 6.63 -23.33
N ALA A 191 -1.17 7.29 -23.52
CA ALA A 191 -1.54 8.44 -22.70
C ALA A 191 -1.66 8.05 -21.22
N ALA A 192 -2.23 6.88 -20.91
CA ALA A 192 -2.35 6.39 -19.54
C ALA A 192 -0.98 6.16 -18.89
N ARG A 193 -0.01 5.62 -19.64
CA ARG A 193 1.38 5.47 -19.18
C ARG A 193 2.06 6.82 -18.92
N ALA A 194 1.84 7.81 -19.78
CA ALA A 194 2.34 9.17 -19.58
C ALA A 194 1.67 9.88 -18.39
N LEU A 195 0.38 9.61 -18.14
CA LEU A 195 -0.39 10.17 -17.04
C LEU A 195 -0.16 9.46 -15.71
N GLY A 196 0.30 8.20 -15.73
CA GLY A 196 0.36 7.30 -14.58
C GLY A 196 -1.01 6.74 -14.16
N ARG A 197 -2.03 6.91 -15.00
CA ARG A 197 -3.43 6.50 -14.77
C ARG A 197 -4.22 6.54 -16.09
N PRO A 198 -5.32 5.79 -16.23
CA PRO A 198 -6.27 5.97 -17.34
C PRO A 198 -6.71 7.42 -17.52
N TYR A 199 -6.94 7.85 -18.77
CA TYR A 199 -7.48 9.18 -19.03
C TYR A 199 -8.96 9.23 -18.62
N THR A 200 -9.31 10.14 -17.71
CA THR A 200 -10.68 10.26 -17.17
C THR A 200 -11.41 11.44 -17.75
N LEU A 201 -12.52 11.18 -18.43
CA LEU A 201 -13.50 12.18 -18.83
C LEU A 201 -14.42 12.51 -17.65
N LEU A 202 -14.64 13.80 -17.40
CA LEU A 202 -15.66 14.30 -16.49
C LEU A 202 -16.77 14.95 -17.29
N GLY A 203 -18.01 14.67 -16.93
CA GLY A 203 -19.13 15.36 -17.55
C GLY A 203 -20.46 15.14 -16.85
N ARG A 204 -21.51 15.75 -17.41
CA ARG A 204 -22.89 15.50 -17.02
C ARG A 204 -23.58 14.63 -18.05
N VAL A 205 -24.42 13.71 -17.58
CA VAL A 205 -25.23 12.88 -18.46
C VAL A 205 -26.33 13.73 -19.09
N VAL A 206 -26.32 13.86 -20.41
CA VAL A 206 -27.30 14.61 -21.19
C VAL A 206 -28.21 13.68 -22.00
N ARG A 207 -29.27 14.24 -22.57
CA ARG A 207 -30.15 13.49 -23.47
C ARG A 207 -29.44 13.23 -24.80
N GLY A 208 -29.51 11.97 -25.25
CA GLY A 208 -29.01 11.53 -26.56
C GLY A 208 -30.14 11.22 -27.55
N ALA A 209 -29.77 10.75 -28.74
CA ALA A 209 -30.71 10.37 -29.80
C ALA A 209 -31.54 9.11 -29.50
N GLY A 210 -31.14 8.32 -28.49
CA GLY A 210 -31.90 7.14 -28.04
C GLY A 210 -31.77 5.91 -28.94
N VAL A 211 -30.87 5.92 -29.94
CA VAL A 211 -30.68 4.83 -30.91
C VAL A 211 -30.29 3.52 -30.24
N GLY A 212 -29.30 3.54 -29.33
CA GLY A 212 -28.85 2.34 -28.63
C GLY A 212 -29.96 1.61 -27.87
N ARG A 213 -30.94 2.35 -27.32
CA ARG A 213 -32.09 1.77 -26.62
C ARG A 213 -33.00 0.94 -27.55
N GLN A 214 -33.08 1.29 -28.83
CA GLN A 214 -33.92 0.57 -29.80
C GLN A 214 -33.33 -0.79 -30.20
N ILE A 215 -32.02 -0.96 -30.02
CA ILE A 215 -31.27 -2.18 -30.39
C ILE A 215 -30.74 -2.95 -29.16
N GLY A 216 -31.24 -2.65 -27.95
CA GLY A 216 -30.89 -3.37 -26.72
C GLY A 216 -29.65 -2.88 -25.97
N PHE A 217 -29.04 -1.77 -26.38
CA PHE A 217 -27.84 -1.19 -25.77
C PHE A 217 -28.05 0.28 -25.34
N PRO A 218 -28.84 0.57 -24.28
CA PRO A 218 -29.08 1.94 -23.83
C PRO A 218 -27.79 2.66 -23.41
N THR A 219 -27.47 3.78 -24.07
CA THR A 219 -26.27 4.59 -23.77
C THR A 219 -26.60 5.84 -22.95
N ILE A 220 -25.68 6.21 -22.06
CA ILE A 220 -25.60 7.57 -21.51
C ILE A 220 -24.80 8.45 -22.48
N ASN A 221 -25.18 9.71 -22.62
CA ASN A 221 -24.43 10.69 -23.41
C ASN A 221 -23.75 11.67 -22.45
N LEU A 222 -22.49 11.99 -22.66
CA LEU A 222 -21.70 12.82 -21.75
C LEU A 222 -21.39 14.18 -22.39
N ASP A 223 -21.69 15.26 -21.67
CA ASP A 223 -21.17 16.60 -21.95
C ASP A 223 -19.95 16.87 -21.08
N CYS A 224 -18.77 16.92 -21.72
CA CYS A 224 -17.48 17.11 -21.06
C CYS A 224 -17.01 18.58 -21.00
N GLY A 225 -17.84 19.53 -21.46
CA GLY A 225 -17.48 20.94 -21.52
C GLY A 225 -16.19 21.20 -22.32
N GLY A 226 -15.25 21.96 -21.73
CA GLY A 226 -13.97 22.33 -22.36
C GLY A 226 -12.84 21.28 -22.24
N GLN A 227 -13.14 20.08 -21.74
CA GLN A 227 -12.15 19.01 -21.62
C GLN A 227 -11.79 18.42 -23.00
N LEU A 228 -10.54 18.04 -23.20
CA LEU A 228 -10.11 17.29 -24.37
C LEU A 228 -10.79 15.93 -24.41
N VAL A 229 -11.59 15.67 -25.44
CA VAL A 229 -12.15 14.35 -25.70
C VAL A 229 -11.23 13.60 -26.67
N PRO A 230 -10.74 12.37 -26.37
CA PRO A 230 -9.84 11.59 -27.24
C PRO A 230 -10.42 11.35 -28.62
N GLY A 231 -9.60 11.01 -29.63
CA GLY A 231 -9.95 10.81 -31.03
C GLY A 231 -11.13 9.86 -31.29
N ASP A 232 -11.64 9.85 -32.51
CA ASP A 232 -12.83 9.05 -32.81
C ASP A 232 -12.53 7.54 -32.71
N GLY A 233 -13.43 6.80 -32.07
CA GLY A 233 -13.27 5.37 -31.87
C GLY A 233 -14.23 4.80 -30.81
N VAL A 234 -14.15 3.49 -30.62
CA VAL A 234 -14.78 2.78 -29.50
C VAL A 234 -13.70 2.37 -28.52
N TYR A 235 -13.97 2.56 -27.23
CA TYR A 235 -13.04 2.40 -26.13
C TYR A 235 -13.65 1.53 -25.03
N ALA A 236 -12.83 0.73 -24.37
CA ALA A 236 -13.19 0.11 -23.11
C ALA A 236 -12.91 1.09 -21.96
N GLY A 237 -13.80 1.15 -20.98
CA GLY A 237 -13.66 2.05 -19.85
C GLY A 237 -14.33 1.56 -18.57
N VAL A 238 -14.10 2.30 -17.49
CA VAL A 238 -14.84 2.20 -16.23
C VAL A 238 -15.55 3.53 -15.99
N ALA A 239 -16.87 3.48 -15.86
CA ALA A 239 -17.71 4.61 -15.56
C ALA A 239 -18.07 4.64 -14.06
N THR A 240 -17.89 5.78 -13.41
CA THR A 240 -18.33 6.02 -12.04
C THR A 240 -19.55 6.93 -12.05
N LEU A 241 -20.67 6.44 -11.53
CA LEU A 241 -21.91 7.19 -11.30
C LEU A 241 -22.40 6.96 -9.88
N ASP A 242 -22.75 8.03 -9.17
CA ASP A 242 -23.23 7.99 -7.77
C ASP A 242 -22.33 7.15 -6.84
N GLY A 243 -21.01 7.23 -7.05
CA GLY A 243 -20.01 6.49 -6.28
C GLY A 243 -19.89 5.00 -6.61
N ARG A 244 -20.59 4.49 -7.64
CA ARG A 244 -20.51 3.10 -8.11
C ARG A 244 -19.79 3.00 -9.43
N GLU A 245 -18.96 1.98 -9.57
CA GLU A 245 -18.21 1.72 -10.79
C GLU A 245 -18.87 0.64 -11.67
N HIS A 246 -18.90 0.91 -12.96
CA HIS A 246 -19.49 0.05 -13.98
C HIS A 246 -18.53 -0.08 -15.16
N ALA A 247 -18.38 -1.28 -15.71
CA ALA A 247 -17.70 -1.44 -16.99
C ALA A 247 -18.50 -0.71 -18.08
N ALA A 248 -17.80 -0.04 -19.00
CA ALA A 248 -18.44 0.81 -20.00
C ALA A 248 -17.77 0.66 -21.37
N ALA A 249 -18.57 0.38 -22.40
CA ALA A 249 -18.15 0.49 -23.79
C ALA A 249 -18.46 1.93 -24.26
N VAL A 250 -17.43 2.69 -24.62
CA VAL A 250 -17.51 4.13 -24.88
C VAL A 250 -17.29 4.41 -26.35
N SER A 251 -18.29 4.96 -27.03
CA SER A 251 -18.22 5.41 -28.41
C SER A 251 -17.98 6.92 -28.44
N ILE A 252 -16.88 7.34 -29.07
CA ILE A 252 -16.55 8.74 -29.32
C ILE A 252 -16.55 8.97 -30.82
N GLY A 253 -17.34 9.92 -31.30
CA GLY A 253 -17.36 10.23 -32.73
C GLY A 253 -18.52 11.13 -33.14
N PRO A 254 -18.64 11.41 -34.44
CA PRO A 254 -19.77 12.13 -35.00
C PRO A 254 -21.05 11.31 -34.81
N ARG A 255 -22.15 11.99 -34.46
CA ARG A 255 -23.48 11.37 -34.40
C ARG A 255 -23.93 10.99 -35.82
N ALA A 256 -23.58 9.78 -36.24
CA ALA A 256 -23.94 9.23 -37.53
C ALA A 256 -25.32 8.58 -37.44
N THR A 257 -26.38 9.36 -37.64
CA THR A 257 -27.66 8.77 -38.06
C THR A 257 -28.35 9.62 -39.13
N PHE A 258 -28.19 10.94 -39.12
CA PHE A 258 -28.55 11.82 -40.26
C PHE A 258 -27.55 13.00 -40.28
N GLY A 259 -27.00 13.32 -41.45
CA GLY A 259 -25.77 14.10 -41.63
C GLY A 259 -25.57 15.36 -40.76
N GLY A 260 -24.31 15.58 -40.36
CA GLY A 260 -23.82 16.87 -39.83
C GLY A 260 -23.78 17.05 -38.31
N GLY A 261 -23.89 15.98 -37.51
CA GLY A 261 -23.98 16.07 -36.05
C GLY A 261 -22.70 16.45 -35.32
N HIS A 262 -22.84 17.21 -34.23
CA HIS A 262 -21.80 17.47 -33.23
C HIS A 262 -21.18 16.15 -32.72
N ARG A 263 -19.86 16.16 -32.53
CA ARG A 263 -19.09 15.08 -31.91
C ARG A 263 -19.60 14.79 -30.50
N GLY A 264 -19.84 13.52 -30.18
CA GLY A 264 -20.40 13.10 -28.89
C GLY A 264 -19.56 12.02 -28.20
N VAL A 265 -19.77 11.89 -26.89
CA VAL A 265 -19.27 10.79 -26.06
C VAL A 265 -20.48 10.00 -25.57
N GLU A 266 -20.61 8.76 -26.01
CA GLU A 266 -21.69 7.86 -25.63
C GLU A 266 -21.11 6.64 -24.91
N ALA A 267 -21.70 6.24 -23.79
CA ALA A 267 -21.24 5.08 -23.04
C ALA A 267 -22.39 4.10 -22.77
N PHE A 268 -22.19 2.85 -23.16
CA PHE A 268 -23.05 1.74 -22.76
C PHE A 268 -22.52 1.17 -21.45
N LEU A 269 -23.30 1.31 -20.37
CA LEU A 269 -22.96 0.76 -19.06
C LEU A 269 -23.35 -0.71 -19.02
N LEU A 270 -22.38 -1.60 -18.80
CA LEU A 270 -22.62 -3.04 -18.76
C LEU A 270 -23.38 -3.42 -17.50
N ASP A 271 -24.37 -4.30 -17.65
CA ASP A 271 -25.17 -4.88 -16.56
C ASP A 271 -25.91 -3.83 -15.71
N VAL A 272 -26.22 -2.68 -16.28
CA VAL A 272 -26.92 -1.57 -15.61
C VAL A 272 -28.10 -1.10 -16.42
N ASP A 273 -29.29 -1.16 -15.82
CA ASP A 273 -30.49 -0.54 -16.34
C ASP A 273 -30.80 0.75 -15.56
N GLY A 274 -31.14 1.82 -16.29
CA GLY A 274 -31.56 3.07 -15.65
C GLY A 274 -31.42 4.30 -16.54
N SER A 275 -32.02 5.41 -16.06
CA SER A 275 -31.85 6.73 -16.63
C SER A 275 -31.04 7.59 -15.66
N PHE A 276 -29.93 8.14 -16.14
CA PHE A 276 -28.96 8.86 -15.34
C PHE A 276 -28.87 10.36 -15.68
N TYR A 277 -29.89 10.93 -16.32
CA TYR A 277 -29.87 12.32 -16.76
C TYR A 277 -29.50 13.30 -15.64
N ASP A 278 -28.74 14.33 -16.01
CA ASP A 278 -28.24 15.42 -15.18
C ASP A 278 -27.25 15.00 -14.07
N ARG A 279 -27.00 13.69 -13.91
CA ARG A 279 -26.02 13.18 -12.95
C ARG A 279 -24.59 13.42 -13.45
N PRO A 280 -23.65 13.78 -12.55
CA PRO A 280 -22.24 13.79 -12.87
C PRO A 280 -21.75 12.35 -13.12
N ALA A 281 -20.94 12.18 -14.16
CA ALA A 281 -20.30 10.90 -14.47
C ALA A 281 -18.81 11.11 -14.71
N ARG A 282 -18.02 10.12 -14.29
CA ARG A 282 -16.58 10.02 -14.57
C ARG A 282 -16.37 8.78 -15.43
N ILE A 283 -15.62 8.88 -16.53
CA ILE A 283 -15.33 7.72 -17.39
C ILE A 283 -13.82 7.63 -17.60
N SER A 284 -13.20 6.61 -17.01
CA SER A 284 -11.79 6.29 -17.19
C SER A 284 -11.63 5.37 -18.40
N LEU A 285 -10.91 5.82 -19.43
CA LEU A 285 -10.69 5.09 -20.66
C LEU A 285 -9.45 4.20 -20.53
N LEU A 286 -9.65 2.89 -20.68
CA LEU A 286 -8.64 1.86 -20.46
C LEU A 286 -7.89 1.50 -21.74
N ALA A 287 -8.62 1.24 -22.83
CA ALA A 287 -8.05 0.78 -24.10
C ALA A 287 -8.91 1.23 -25.28
N ARG A 288 -8.28 1.44 -26.44
CA ARG A 288 -8.99 1.65 -27.70
C ARG A 288 -9.33 0.28 -28.31
N LEU A 289 -10.61 0.04 -28.59
CA LEU A 289 -11.07 -1.22 -29.17
C LEU A 289 -11.03 -1.20 -30.71
N ARG A 290 -11.49 -0.11 -31.32
CA ARG A 290 -11.57 0.03 -32.78
C ARG A 290 -11.88 1.46 -33.24
N ASP A 291 -11.71 1.71 -34.54
CA ASP A 291 -12.22 2.90 -35.22
C ASP A 291 -13.76 2.94 -35.29
N GLN A 292 -14.29 4.14 -35.51
CA GLN A 292 -15.69 4.33 -35.90
C GLN A 292 -15.93 3.79 -37.32
N ARG A 293 -17.05 3.10 -37.51
CA ARG A 293 -17.49 2.60 -38.82
C ARG A 293 -19.00 2.75 -38.96
N ARG A 294 -19.46 2.85 -40.20
CA ARG A 294 -20.89 2.73 -40.53
C ARG A 294 -21.28 1.25 -40.59
N PHE A 295 -22.56 0.99 -40.39
CA PHE A 295 -23.17 -0.34 -40.48
C PHE A 295 -24.35 -0.26 -41.42
N ASP A 296 -24.55 -1.31 -42.22
CA ASP A 296 -25.57 -1.32 -43.27
C ASP A 296 -26.92 -1.80 -42.73
N SER A 297 -26.95 -2.37 -41.51
CA SER A 297 -28.18 -2.75 -40.80
C SER A 297 -28.08 -2.60 -39.27
N PRO A 298 -29.23 -2.52 -38.56
CA PRO A 298 -29.27 -2.56 -37.10
C PRO A 298 -28.69 -3.84 -36.48
N ASP A 299 -28.85 -4.99 -37.15
CA ASP A 299 -28.35 -6.29 -36.67
C ASP A 299 -26.82 -6.33 -36.68
N GLU A 300 -26.19 -5.84 -37.76
CA GLU A 300 -24.73 -5.71 -37.83
C GLU A 300 -24.15 -4.79 -36.76
N LEU A 301 -24.85 -3.70 -36.46
CA LEU A 301 -24.49 -2.79 -35.37
C LEU A 301 -24.61 -3.48 -34.01
N SER A 302 -25.71 -4.19 -33.76
CA SER A 302 -25.95 -4.96 -32.54
C SER A 302 -24.86 -6.01 -32.31
N ASP A 303 -24.54 -6.81 -33.33
CA ASP A 303 -23.50 -7.83 -33.28
C ASP A 303 -22.12 -7.25 -32.98
N GLN A 304 -21.81 -6.07 -33.54
CA GLN A 304 -20.55 -5.41 -33.24
C GLN A 304 -20.52 -4.87 -31.81
N ILE A 305 -21.61 -4.28 -31.31
CA ILE A 305 -21.67 -3.81 -29.91
C ILE A 305 -21.50 -5.00 -28.94
N ALA A 306 -22.09 -6.16 -29.24
CA ALA A 306 -21.89 -7.36 -28.42
C ALA A 306 -20.41 -7.78 -28.34
N ARG A 307 -19.66 -7.69 -29.45
CA ARG A 307 -18.20 -7.93 -29.45
C ARG A 307 -17.45 -6.87 -28.64
N ASP A 308 -17.80 -5.59 -28.80
CA ASP A 308 -17.19 -4.48 -28.07
C ASP A 308 -17.41 -4.64 -26.54
N VAL A 309 -18.59 -5.13 -26.12
CA VAL A 309 -18.93 -5.45 -24.73
C VAL A 309 -18.06 -6.58 -24.18
N MET A 310 -17.86 -7.66 -24.93
CA MET A 310 -17.01 -8.78 -24.51
C MET A 310 -15.55 -8.33 -24.31
N GLN A 311 -15.00 -7.59 -25.28
CA GLN A 311 -13.65 -7.02 -25.17
C GLN A 311 -13.55 -6.02 -24.00
N THR A 312 -14.59 -5.22 -23.76
CA THR A 312 -14.64 -4.32 -22.61
C THR A 312 -14.54 -5.08 -21.28
N ARG A 313 -15.24 -6.22 -21.14
CA ARG A 313 -15.15 -7.05 -19.92
C ARG A 313 -13.72 -7.55 -19.70
N GLU A 314 -13.06 -8.05 -20.75
CA GLU A 314 -11.68 -8.52 -20.66
C GLU A 314 -10.72 -7.40 -20.23
N GLN A 315 -10.84 -6.22 -20.85
CA GLN A 315 -10.02 -5.05 -20.50
C GLN A 315 -10.23 -4.59 -19.05
N VAL A 316 -11.47 -4.58 -18.56
CA VAL A 316 -11.78 -4.20 -17.18
C VAL A 316 -11.26 -5.22 -16.17
N VAL A 317 -11.36 -6.53 -16.48
CA VAL A 317 -10.78 -7.59 -15.64
C VAL A 317 -9.26 -7.44 -15.56
N GLY A 318 -8.59 -7.25 -16.70
CA GLY A 318 -7.16 -7.01 -16.78
C GLY A 318 -6.74 -5.76 -16.00
N PHE A 319 -7.46 -4.65 -16.18
CA PHE A 319 -7.21 -3.41 -15.45
C PHE A 319 -7.33 -3.59 -13.93
N ARG A 320 -8.41 -4.21 -13.44
CA ARG A 320 -8.59 -4.47 -12.01
C ARG A 320 -7.53 -5.39 -11.43
N ALA A 321 -7.05 -6.36 -12.22
CA ALA A 321 -5.92 -7.21 -11.81
C ALA A 321 -4.62 -6.41 -11.72
N ALA A 322 -4.33 -5.56 -12.72
CA ALA A 322 -3.17 -4.69 -12.72
C ALA A 322 -3.20 -3.70 -11.55
N GLU A 323 -4.34 -3.08 -11.27
CA GLU A 323 -4.54 -2.14 -10.16
C GLU A 323 -4.27 -2.80 -8.80
N ARG A 324 -4.81 -4.01 -8.57
CA ARG A 324 -4.50 -4.80 -7.36
C ARG A 324 -3.01 -5.14 -7.27
N SER A 325 -2.33 -5.37 -8.40
CA SER A 325 -0.91 -5.73 -8.42
C SER A 325 0.05 -4.53 -8.29
N ALA A 326 -0.43 -3.31 -8.56
CA ALA A 326 0.41 -2.12 -8.68
C ALA A 326 1.23 -1.79 -7.42
N PRO A 327 0.70 -1.91 -6.18
CA PRO A 327 1.51 -1.71 -4.98
C PRO A 327 2.71 -2.67 -4.93
N TYR A 328 2.49 -3.95 -5.25
CA TYR A 328 3.53 -4.97 -5.24
C TYR A 328 4.57 -4.73 -6.33
N ALA A 329 4.16 -4.34 -7.54
CA ALA A 329 5.06 -3.99 -8.63
C ALA A 329 5.96 -2.79 -8.29
N ARG A 330 5.41 -1.79 -7.59
CA ARG A 330 6.17 -0.62 -7.11
C ARG A 330 7.22 -1.02 -6.07
N ILE A 331 6.88 -1.92 -5.16
CA ILE A 331 7.84 -2.45 -4.18
C ILE A 331 8.92 -3.28 -4.88
N ALA A 332 8.55 -4.15 -5.80
CA ALA A 332 9.49 -4.95 -6.59
C ALA A 332 10.50 -4.09 -7.34
N GLU A 333 10.07 -2.99 -7.95
CA GLU A 333 10.97 -2.08 -8.65
C GLU A 333 11.96 -1.37 -7.71
N ARG A 334 11.53 -0.99 -6.50
CA ARG A 334 12.45 -0.43 -5.50
C ARG A 334 13.48 -1.46 -5.05
N LEU A 335 13.04 -2.69 -4.81
CA LEU A 335 13.92 -3.79 -4.44
C LEU A 335 14.91 -4.14 -5.56
N ARG A 336 14.47 -4.19 -6.81
CA ARG A 336 15.31 -4.47 -7.98
C ARG A 336 16.42 -3.43 -8.19
N ARG A 337 16.17 -2.18 -7.81
CA ARG A 337 17.16 -1.09 -7.91
C ARG A 337 18.16 -1.08 -6.75
N ALA A 338 17.89 -1.79 -5.67
CA ALA A 338 18.82 -1.90 -4.54
C ALA A 338 19.91 -2.91 -4.89
N GLU A 339 21.16 -2.47 -4.88
CA GLU A 339 22.32 -3.32 -5.10
C GLU A 339 22.63 -4.15 -3.84
N ARG A 340 22.46 -3.54 -2.65
CA ARG A 340 22.81 -4.12 -1.35
C ARG A 340 21.75 -3.83 -0.29
N PRO A 341 20.53 -4.39 -0.41
CA PRO A 341 19.50 -4.20 0.60
C PRO A 341 19.83 -4.97 1.88
N MET A 342 19.65 -4.31 3.04
CA MET A 342 19.65 -4.97 4.35
C MET A 342 18.22 -5.44 4.65
N ILE A 343 18.02 -6.72 4.92
CA ILE A 343 16.74 -7.31 5.32
C ILE A 343 16.77 -7.60 6.81
N VAL A 344 15.79 -7.10 7.55
CA VAL A 344 15.63 -7.31 9.00
C VAL A 344 14.17 -7.65 9.31
N THR A 345 13.95 -8.40 10.37
CA THR A 345 12.62 -8.71 10.91
C THR A 345 12.59 -8.49 12.43
N HIS A 346 11.48 -8.79 13.09
CA HIS A 346 11.31 -8.51 14.51
C HIS A 346 12.19 -9.38 15.42
N MET A 347 12.37 -8.90 16.66
CA MET A 347 12.98 -9.67 17.74
C MET A 347 12.19 -10.96 18.02
N ARG A 348 12.92 -12.06 18.24
CA ARG A 348 12.35 -13.42 18.39
C ARG A 348 11.48 -13.78 17.19
N PRO A 349 12.08 -13.88 15.99
CA PRO A 349 11.33 -14.11 14.76
C PRO A 349 10.64 -15.48 14.80
N ASP A 350 9.39 -15.53 14.39
CA ASP A 350 8.65 -16.77 14.19
C ASP A 350 8.81 -17.30 12.75
N GLY A 351 7.96 -18.25 12.35
CA GLY A 351 8.03 -18.87 11.04
C GLY A 351 7.72 -17.91 9.90
N ASP A 352 6.83 -16.92 10.09
CA ASP A 352 6.54 -15.94 9.05
C ASP A 352 7.66 -14.93 8.92
N ALA A 353 8.15 -14.40 10.04
CA ALA A 353 9.31 -13.53 10.09
C ALA A 353 10.54 -14.13 9.39
N ILE A 354 10.93 -15.37 9.74
CA ILE A 354 12.06 -16.04 9.08
C ILE A 354 11.71 -16.38 7.63
N GLY A 355 10.52 -16.93 7.36
CA GLY A 355 10.12 -17.40 6.03
C GLY A 355 10.05 -16.28 5.00
N SER A 356 9.45 -15.15 5.37
CA SER A 356 9.35 -13.96 4.54
C SER A 356 10.71 -13.28 4.32
N ALA A 357 11.53 -13.13 5.36
CA ALA A 357 12.86 -12.53 5.26
C ALA A 357 13.84 -13.38 4.42
N VAL A 358 13.87 -14.69 4.65
CA VAL A 358 14.70 -15.63 3.86
C VAL A 358 14.18 -15.75 2.44
N GLY A 359 12.86 -15.83 2.24
CA GLY A 359 12.25 -15.86 0.92
C GLY A 359 12.64 -14.64 0.09
N LEU A 360 12.53 -13.45 0.67
CA LEU A 360 12.96 -12.21 0.04
C LEU A 360 14.47 -12.19 -0.24
N TRP A 361 15.30 -12.62 0.71
CA TRP A 361 16.75 -12.71 0.52
C TRP A 361 17.10 -13.59 -0.69
N ARG A 362 16.49 -14.79 -0.79
CA ARG A 362 16.74 -15.72 -1.90
C ARG A 362 16.29 -15.18 -3.25
N LEU A 363 15.11 -14.56 -3.31
CA LEU A 363 14.59 -13.94 -4.54
C LEU A 363 15.52 -12.83 -5.05
N LEU A 364 16.05 -12.01 -4.15
CA LEU A 364 16.96 -10.91 -4.51
C LEU A 364 18.35 -11.42 -4.92
N SER A 365 18.88 -12.42 -4.20
CA SER A 365 20.15 -13.07 -4.55
C SER A 365 20.09 -13.73 -5.94
N ASP A 366 18.99 -14.43 -6.26
CA ASP A 366 18.78 -15.03 -7.58
C ASP A 366 18.69 -13.99 -8.70
N GLY A 367 18.21 -12.79 -8.39
CA GLY A 367 18.20 -11.63 -9.29
C GLY A 367 19.58 -10.99 -9.51
N GLY A 368 20.64 -11.51 -8.88
CA GLY A 368 22.01 -10.98 -8.96
C GLY A 368 22.31 -9.87 -7.94
N GLY A 369 21.40 -9.59 -7.01
CA GLY A 369 21.64 -8.64 -5.92
C GLY A 369 22.51 -9.23 -4.80
N CYS A 370 22.99 -8.36 -3.91
CA CYS A 370 23.81 -8.75 -2.75
C CYS A 370 23.10 -8.41 -1.42
N PRO A 371 21.93 -9.02 -1.13
CA PRO A 371 21.19 -8.73 0.10
C PRO A 371 21.94 -9.21 1.37
N GLU A 372 21.82 -8.46 2.46
CA GLU A 372 22.33 -8.84 3.79
C GLU A 372 21.14 -9.19 4.68
N LEU A 373 21.06 -10.42 5.21
CA LEU A 373 20.01 -10.81 6.16
C LEU A 373 20.52 -10.62 7.59
N VAL A 374 19.84 -9.78 8.37
CA VAL A 374 20.24 -9.40 9.73
C VAL A 374 19.15 -9.78 10.73
N LEU A 375 19.54 -10.57 11.73
CA LEU A 375 18.72 -10.91 12.90
C LEU A 375 19.33 -10.28 14.17
N PHE A 376 18.62 -10.41 15.30
CA PHE A 376 19.10 -9.91 16.60
C PHE A 376 19.69 -11.01 17.50
N ASP A 377 19.53 -12.27 17.10
CA ASP A 377 20.12 -13.44 17.76
C ASP A 377 20.30 -14.55 16.71
N ASP A 378 20.88 -15.68 17.10
CA ASP A 378 20.96 -16.87 16.26
C ASP A 378 19.56 -17.32 15.79
N PRO A 379 19.41 -17.79 14.53
CA PRO A 379 18.14 -18.33 14.05
C PRO A 379 17.62 -19.42 14.99
N PRO A 380 16.31 -19.45 15.33
CA PRO A 380 15.75 -20.52 16.13
C PRO A 380 16.02 -21.89 15.49
N GLU A 381 16.45 -22.87 16.29
CA GLU A 381 16.90 -24.19 15.82
C GLU A 381 15.88 -24.87 14.88
N ARG A 382 14.58 -24.72 15.19
CA ARG A 382 13.47 -25.23 14.36
C ARG A 382 13.46 -24.70 12.92
N TYR A 383 14.02 -23.51 12.69
CA TYR A 383 14.07 -22.85 11.38
C TYR A 383 15.47 -22.94 10.74
N ALA A 384 16.43 -23.65 11.36
CA ALA A 384 17.81 -23.74 10.88
C ALA A 384 17.90 -24.25 9.43
N TRP A 385 17.04 -25.19 9.05
CA TRP A 385 16.98 -25.72 7.68
C TRP A 385 16.56 -24.66 6.65
N CYS A 386 15.78 -23.64 7.05
CA CYS A 386 15.30 -22.59 6.14
C CYS A 386 16.42 -21.61 5.78
N VAL A 387 17.28 -21.30 6.77
CA VAL A 387 18.41 -20.38 6.63
C VAL A 387 19.68 -21.05 6.08
N GLU A 388 19.64 -22.34 5.75
CA GLU A 388 20.79 -23.06 5.20
C GLU A 388 21.29 -22.43 3.88
N GLY A 389 22.59 -22.12 3.82
CA GLY A 389 23.19 -21.41 2.68
C GLY A 389 22.90 -19.91 2.63
N VAL A 390 22.23 -19.35 3.65
CA VAL A 390 22.01 -17.91 3.81
C VAL A 390 23.02 -17.37 4.82
N PRO A 391 23.83 -16.35 4.49
CA PRO A 391 24.77 -15.74 5.42
C PRO A 391 24.03 -14.83 6.41
N VAL A 392 23.38 -15.44 7.40
CA VAL A 392 22.68 -14.71 8.47
C VAL A 392 23.71 -13.96 9.32
N ARG A 393 23.49 -12.67 9.50
CA ARG A 393 24.28 -11.80 10.36
C ARG A 393 23.49 -11.42 11.59
N VAL A 394 24.18 -11.12 12.69
CA VAL A 394 23.55 -10.74 13.95
C VAL A 394 24.00 -9.35 14.37
N TRP A 395 23.01 -8.48 14.56
CA TRP A 395 23.20 -7.10 14.97
C TRP A 395 23.93 -7.04 16.33
N GLY A 396 24.99 -6.24 16.39
CA GLY A 396 25.82 -6.08 17.57
C GLY A 396 26.89 -7.16 17.76
N ARG A 397 26.88 -8.23 16.96
CA ARG A 397 27.89 -9.31 16.99
C ARG A 397 28.82 -9.28 15.77
N ASP A 398 28.27 -9.47 14.57
CA ASP A 398 29.03 -9.46 13.30
C ASP A 398 28.42 -8.53 12.23
N PHE A 399 27.40 -7.76 12.62
CA PHE A 399 26.80 -6.67 11.86
C PHE A 399 26.57 -5.45 12.75
N GLY A 400 26.74 -4.25 12.20
CA GLY A 400 26.57 -3.01 12.95
C GLY A 400 26.38 -1.78 12.07
N PRO A 401 26.37 -0.58 12.67
CA PRO A 401 26.01 0.66 11.99
C PRO A 401 26.80 0.95 10.71
N ASP A 402 28.10 0.66 10.67
CA ASP A 402 28.95 0.92 9.51
C ASP A 402 28.57 0.07 8.29
N ARG A 403 28.33 -1.23 8.51
CA ARG A 403 27.86 -2.15 7.45
C ARG A 403 26.44 -1.81 7.02
N ALA A 404 25.57 -1.48 7.98
CA ALA A 404 24.22 -1.04 7.69
C ALA A 404 24.20 0.25 6.85
N ALA A 405 25.13 1.18 7.11
CA ALA A 405 25.25 2.43 6.36
C ALA A 405 25.75 2.21 4.92
N ALA A 406 26.46 1.11 4.67
CA ALA A 406 26.87 0.70 3.31
C ALA A 406 25.73 0.05 2.51
N CYS A 407 24.63 -0.34 3.16
CA CYS A 407 23.43 -0.82 2.48
C CYS A 407 22.64 0.37 1.92
N ASP A 408 22.13 0.23 0.70
CA ASP A 408 21.44 1.31 -0.03
C ASP A 408 19.92 1.35 0.23
N LEU A 409 19.37 0.28 0.80
CA LEU A 409 17.99 0.14 1.22
C LEU A 409 17.91 -0.68 2.52
N HIS A 410 17.06 -0.28 3.46
CA HIS A 410 16.74 -1.06 4.66
C HIS A 410 15.31 -1.61 4.56
N CYS A 411 15.20 -2.92 4.38
CA CYS A 411 13.94 -3.65 4.27
C CYS A 411 13.58 -4.26 5.62
N VAL A 412 12.48 -3.79 6.21
CA VAL A 412 11.87 -4.38 7.40
C VAL A 412 10.73 -5.28 6.96
N VAL A 413 10.74 -6.54 7.39
CA VAL A 413 9.72 -7.52 7.03
C VAL A 413 9.05 -8.06 8.28
N ASP A 414 7.73 -8.20 8.21
CA ASP A 414 6.88 -8.79 9.26
C ASP A 414 6.80 -7.98 10.57
N THR A 415 7.08 -6.67 10.48
CA THR A 415 6.80 -5.75 11.59
C THR A 415 6.78 -4.28 11.14
N SER A 416 5.88 -3.53 11.76
CA SER A 416 5.77 -2.06 11.69
C SER A 416 5.83 -1.44 13.09
N SER A 417 6.49 -2.11 14.05
CA SER A 417 6.63 -1.67 15.43
C SER A 417 8.09 -1.42 15.80
N TRP A 418 8.39 -0.22 16.29
CA TRP A 418 9.74 0.11 16.73
C TRP A 418 10.20 -0.74 17.91
N GLN A 419 9.27 -1.09 18.81
CA GLN A 419 9.58 -1.93 19.97
C GLN A 419 10.07 -3.31 19.55
N GLN A 420 9.51 -3.85 18.47
CA GLN A 420 9.88 -5.14 17.90
C GLN A 420 11.22 -5.08 17.15
N LEU A 421 11.73 -3.89 16.85
CA LEU A 421 13.01 -3.66 16.17
C LEU A 421 14.14 -3.29 17.12
N GLU A 422 13.95 -3.29 18.43
CA GLU A 422 15.10 -3.19 19.34
C GLU A 422 15.97 -4.45 19.19
N PRO A 423 17.30 -4.32 19.07
CA PRO A 423 18.11 -3.13 19.37
C PRO A 423 18.49 -2.23 18.16
N ILE A 424 18.03 -2.51 16.94
CA ILE A 424 18.42 -1.70 15.75
C ILE A 424 17.61 -0.40 15.61
N ALA A 425 16.48 -0.28 16.33
CA ALA A 425 15.53 0.82 16.17
C ALA A 425 16.16 2.23 16.29
N GLY A 426 17.10 2.44 17.22
CA GLY A 426 17.83 3.71 17.35
C GLY A 426 18.56 4.11 16.06
N TYR A 427 19.32 3.16 15.49
CA TYR A 427 20.01 3.35 14.21
C TYR A 427 19.05 3.64 13.06
N LEU A 428 17.95 2.89 12.94
CA LEU A 428 16.98 3.09 11.86
C LEU A 428 16.24 4.43 11.95
N ARG A 429 16.01 4.97 13.15
CA ARG A 429 15.38 6.28 13.34
C ARG A 429 16.27 7.43 12.89
N GLU A 430 17.56 7.35 13.20
CA GLU A 430 18.56 8.37 12.86
C GLU A 430 19.13 8.19 11.44
N GLY A 431 18.97 6.99 10.88
CA GLY A 431 19.46 6.59 9.58
C GLY A 431 18.94 7.45 8.44
N ARG A 432 19.81 7.70 7.45
CA ARG A 432 19.49 8.45 6.23
C ARG A 432 19.16 7.57 5.04
N ARG A 433 19.27 6.25 5.18
CA ARG A 433 18.96 5.29 4.12
C ARG A 433 17.44 5.12 4.02
N PRO A 434 16.89 4.96 2.80
CA PRO A 434 15.47 4.67 2.63
C PRO A 434 15.07 3.38 3.36
N ARG A 435 13.90 3.41 4.02
CA ARG A 435 13.31 2.26 4.69
C ARG A 435 12.07 1.78 3.95
N LEU A 436 12.05 0.49 3.63
CA LEU A 436 10.92 -0.21 3.04
C LEU A 436 10.35 -1.17 4.09
N VAL A 437 9.04 -1.11 4.35
CA VAL A 437 8.34 -2.05 5.23
C VAL A 437 7.44 -2.96 4.41
N ILE A 438 7.46 -4.26 4.67
CA ILE A 438 6.49 -5.25 4.17
C ILE A 438 5.89 -5.94 5.39
N ASP A 439 4.63 -5.68 5.69
CA ASP A 439 3.98 -6.16 6.92
C ASP A 439 2.49 -6.45 6.67
N HIS A 440 1.94 -7.40 7.43
CA HIS A 440 0.50 -7.73 7.40
C HIS A 440 -0.20 -7.39 8.72
N HIS A 441 0.54 -6.89 9.72
CA HIS A 441 -0.05 -6.42 10.97
C HIS A 441 -0.66 -5.03 10.83
N ALA A 442 -1.62 -4.70 11.70
CA ALA A 442 -2.15 -3.35 11.81
C ALA A 442 -1.04 -2.36 12.18
N VAL A 443 -1.01 -1.22 11.50
CA VAL A 443 0.03 -0.19 11.67
C VAL A 443 0.04 0.29 13.12
N ARG A 444 1.20 0.17 13.78
CA ARG A 444 1.41 0.70 15.13
C ARG A 444 2.28 1.95 15.11
N ASP A 445 3.41 1.87 14.43
CA ASP A 445 4.35 2.96 14.23
C ASP A 445 4.56 3.22 12.74
N ARG A 446 5.04 4.42 12.40
CA ARG A 446 5.52 4.73 11.05
C ARG A 446 7.01 4.43 10.97
N VAL A 447 7.34 3.21 10.54
CA VAL A 447 8.72 2.70 10.48
C VAL A 447 9.36 2.99 9.12
N GLY A 448 8.59 2.89 8.04
CA GLY A 448 9.07 3.00 6.67
C GLY A 448 8.94 4.40 6.07
N ASP A 449 9.83 4.69 5.12
CA ASP A 449 9.63 5.78 4.16
C ASP A 449 8.69 5.36 3.03
N VAL A 450 8.66 4.04 2.76
CA VAL A 450 7.75 3.34 1.86
C VAL A 450 7.22 2.11 2.60
N GLU A 451 5.91 1.92 2.63
CA GLU A 451 5.29 0.83 3.40
C GLU A 451 4.32 0.07 2.49
N LEU A 452 4.43 -1.26 2.47
CA LEU A 452 3.46 -2.20 1.94
C LEU A 452 2.84 -2.92 3.13
N ILE A 453 1.71 -2.39 3.58
CA ILE A 453 0.96 -2.91 4.71
C ILE A 453 -0.40 -3.36 4.22
N ASP A 454 -0.71 -4.64 4.41
CA ASP A 454 -1.98 -5.25 4.01
C ASP A 454 -2.48 -6.19 5.11
N GLU A 455 -3.35 -5.65 5.96
CA GLU A 455 -3.98 -6.35 7.10
C GLU A 455 -4.91 -7.49 6.68
N THR A 456 -5.27 -7.57 5.38
CA THR A 456 -6.08 -8.66 4.86
C THR A 456 -5.24 -9.89 4.48
N ALA A 457 -3.92 -9.72 4.39
CA ALA A 457 -3.01 -10.82 4.13
C ALA A 457 -2.81 -11.66 5.41
N PRO A 458 -2.88 -13.00 5.33
CA PRO A 458 -2.69 -13.85 6.49
C PRO A 458 -1.24 -14.04 6.90
N ALA A 459 -0.27 -13.50 6.15
CA ALA A 459 1.16 -13.63 6.42
C ALA A 459 1.95 -12.60 5.59
N ALA A 460 3.07 -12.11 6.12
CA ALA A 460 4.07 -11.35 5.37
C ALA A 460 4.67 -12.18 4.21
N ALA A 461 4.80 -13.50 4.38
CA ALA A 461 5.23 -14.40 3.31
C ALA A 461 4.32 -14.34 2.06
N LEU A 462 3.01 -14.14 2.22
CA LEU A 462 2.10 -13.93 1.09
C LEU A 462 2.42 -12.63 0.35
N LEU A 463 2.73 -11.56 1.08
CA LEU A 463 3.09 -10.27 0.50
C LEU A 463 4.38 -10.35 -0.30
N VAL A 464 5.40 -11.03 0.22
CA VAL A 464 6.64 -11.29 -0.52
C VAL A 464 6.37 -12.12 -1.78
N HIS A 465 5.50 -13.13 -1.71
CA HIS A 465 5.10 -13.91 -2.88
C HIS A 465 4.37 -13.06 -3.94
N ARG A 466 3.48 -12.16 -3.52
CA ARG A 466 2.80 -11.20 -4.43
C ARG A 466 3.80 -10.25 -5.10
N VAL A 467 4.77 -9.74 -4.34
CA VAL A 467 5.88 -8.91 -4.87
C VAL A 467 6.66 -9.69 -5.93
N ALA A 468 7.06 -10.93 -5.65
CA ALA A 468 7.78 -11.77 -6.60
C ALA A 468 6.96 -12.04 -7.88
N THR A 469 5.67 -12.34 -7.72
CA THR A 469 4.75 -12.61 -8.83
C THR A 469 4.56 -11.38 -9.70
N ALA A 470 4.29 -10.20 -9.11
CA ALA A 470 4.15 -8.94 -9.83
C ALA A 470 5.44 -8.54 -10.55
N ALA A 471 6.60 -8.99 -10.06
CA ALA A 471 7.90 -8.73 -10.64
C ALA A 471 8.32 -9.71 -11.73
N GLY A 472 7.58 -10.81 -11.91
CA GLY A 472 7.98 -11.94 -12.76
C GLY A 472 9.28 -12.61 -12.29
N TRP A 473 9.57 -12.58 -10.98
CA TRP A 473 10.79 -13.18 -10.44
C TRP A 473 10.70 -14.70 -10.45
N ASN A 474 11.82 -15.36 -10.71
CA ASN A 474 11.90 -16.80 -10.66
C ASN A 474 11.78 -17.29 -9.21
N LEU A 475 10.77 -18.09 -8.94
CA LEU A 475 10.54 -18.67 -7.63
C LEU A 475 11.30 -20.00 -7.53
N ASN A 476 12.55 -19.95 -7.07
CA ASN A 476 13.35 -21.16 -6.88
C ASN A 476 12.82 -22.02 -5.71
N ARG A 477 13.25 -23.30 -5.66
CA ARG A 477 12.80 -24.27 -4.63
C ARG A 477 13.02 -23.79 -3.19
N ALA A 478 14.14 -23.12 -2.92
CA ALA A 478 14.49 -22.70 -1.57
C ALA A 478 13.71 -21.44 -1.13
N ALA A 479 13.47 -20.49 -2.03
CA ALA A 479 12.59 -19.34 -1.82
C ALA A 479 11.14 -19.81 -1.62
N ALA A 480 10.67 -20.73 -2.46
CA ALA A 480 9.34 -21.34 -2.35
C ALA A 480 9.15 -22.03 -0.98
N SER A 481 10.17 -22.77 -0.53
CA SER A 481 10.13 -23.45 0.78
C SER A 481 10.02 -22.48 1.95
N ALA A 482 10.81 -21.40 1.93
CA ALA A 482 10.81 -20.38 2.98
C ALA A 482 9.47 -19.63 3.04
N LEU A 483 8.96 -19.21 1.89
CA LEU A 483 7.67 -18.52 1.80
C LEU A 483 6.49 -19.44 2.14
N PHE A 484 6.54 -20.72 1.75
CA PHE A 484 5.53 -21.70 2.14
C PHE A 484 5.53 -21.89 3.66
N MET A 485 6.71 -22.02 4.29
CA MET A 485 6.82 -22.12 5.74
C MET A 485 6.14 -20.94 6.42
N GLY A 486 6.48 -19.70 6.04
CA GLY A 486 5.89 -18.52 6.68
C GLY A 486 4.37 -18.47 6.55
N LEU A 487 3.86 -18.72 5.34
CA LEU A 487 2.43 -18.79 5.09
C LEU A 487 1.73 -19.91 5.88
N ALA A 488 2.36 -21.09 5.95
CA ALA A 488 1.82 -22.24 6.67
C ALA A 488 1.83 -22.01 8.19
N THR A 489 2.88 -21.42 8.76
CA THR A 489 2.94 -21.19 10.21
C THR A 489 1.91 -20.19 10.67
N ASP A 490 1.72 -19.08 9.95
CA ASP A 490 0.81 -18.02 10.39
C ASP A 490 -0.67 -18.31 10.11
N THR A 491 -0.95 -19.21 9.16
CA THR A 491 -2.29 -19.78 8.95
C THR A 491 -2.57 -21.01 9.81
N GLY A 492 -1.63 -21.42 10.66
CA GLY A 492 -1.75 -22.61 11.49
C GLY A 492 -1.90 -23.89 10.65
N TRP A 493 -1.19 -23.97 9.53
CA TRP A 493 -1.34 -24.94 8.46
C TRP A 493 -2.72 -24.89 7.82
N PHE A 494 -3.13 -23.68 7.44
CA PHE A 494 -4.41 -23.40 6.75
C PHE A 494 -5.67 -23.76 7.57
N ARG A 495 -5.54 -23.85 8.90
CA ARG A 495 -6.64 -24.18 9.82
C ARG A 495 -7.19 -22.95 10.54
N PHE A 496 -6.42 -21.88 10.64
CA PHE A 496 -6.83 -20.65 11.31
C PHE A 496 -7.77 -19.84 10.43
N SER A 497 -8.59 -18.99 11.07
CA SER A 497 -9.63 -18.20 10.40
C SER A 497 -9.10 -17.12 9.47
N ASN A 498 -7.82 -16.79 9.54
CA ASN A 498 -7.13 -15.91 8.59
C ASN A 498 -6.88 -16.61 7.24
N THR A 499 -7.05 -17.92 7.11
CA THR A 499 -6.86 -18.64 5.84
C THR A 499 -7.86 -18.17 4.78
N THR A 500 -7.36 -17.63 3.66
CA THR A 500 -8.18 -17.14 2.53
C THR A 500 -8.05 -18.04 1.29
N PRO A 501 -8.99 -17.96 0.31
CA PRO A 501 -8.82 -18.64 -0.98
C PRO A 501 -7.52 -18.29 -1.71
N GLU A 502 -7.06 -17.05 -1.54
CA GLU A 502 -5.80 -16.58 -2.11
C GLU A 502 -4.60 -17.22 -1.41
N ALA A 503 -4.61 -17.35 -0.08
CA ALA A 503 -3.56 -18.06 0.65
C ALA A 503 -3.42 -19.50 0.17
N LEU A 504 -4.54 -20.18 -0.11
CA LEU A 504 -4.53 -21.54 -0.67
C LEU A 504 -3.97 -21.58 -2.10
N THR A 505 -4.28 -20.57 -2.91
CA THR A 505 -3.75 -20.43 -4.27
C THR A 505 -2.23 -20.19 -4.25
N ALA A 506 -1.76 -19.30 -3.38
CA ALA A 506 -0.33 -19.05 -3.16
C ALA A 506 0.38 -20.31 -2.63
N ALA A 507 -0.21 -21.02 -1.66
CA ALA A 507 0.32 -22.28 -1.14
C ALA A 507 0.45 -23.33 -2.24
N ALA A 508 -0.52 -23.44 -3.16
CA ALA A 508 -0.44 -24.34 -4.30
C ALA A 508 0.71 -23.96 -5.25
N ALA A 509 0.88 -22.67 -5.56
CA ALA A 509 1.99 -22.19 -6.39
C ALA A 509 3.36 -22.42 -5.73
N LEU A 510 3.47 -22.15 -4.44
CA LEU A 510 4.67 -22.36 -3.63
C LEU A 510 5.01 -23.86 -3.53
N ALA A 511 4.02 -24.73 -3.33
CA ALA A 511 4.22 -26.17 -3.30
C ALA A 511 4.61 -26.74 -4.68
N ALA A 512 4.14 -26.14 -5.78
CA ALA A 512 4.53 -26.53 -7.13
C ALA A 512 6.00 -26.20 -7.44
N ALA A 513 6.52 -25.10 -6.88
CA ALA A 513 7.93 -24.70 -7.02
C ALA A 513 8.84 -25.32 -5.94
N GLY A 514 8.27 -25.71 -4.81
CA GLY A 514 8.95 -26.23 -3.62
C GLY A 514 8.86 -27.75 -3.45
N PRO A 515 9.32 -28.28 -2.30
CA PRO A 515 9.00 -29.63 -1.87
C PRO A 515 7.51 -29.76 -1.49
N PRO A 516 6.96 -30.99 -1.44
CA PRO A 516 5.59 -31.21 -0.99
C PRO A 516 5.39 -30.70 0.45
N PRO A 517 4.18 -30.18 0.80
CA PRO A 517 3.91 -29.65 2.14
C PRO A 517 4.19 -30.62 3.29
N SER A 518 4.06 -31.93 3.06
CA SER A 518 4.37 -32.98 4.05
C SER A 518 5.84 -32.96 4.47
N GLU A 519 6.76 -32.75 3.52
CA GLU A 519 8.19 -32.68 3.79
C GLU A 519 8.53 -31.45 4.63
N LEU A 520 7.90 -30.30 4.31
CA LEU A 520 8.06 -29.08 5.12
C LEU A 520 7.50 -29.25 6.54
N TYR A 521 6.37 -29.95 6.66
CA TYR A 521 5.77 -30.26 7.96
C TYR A 521 6.71 -31.14 8.80
N GLU A 522 7.27 -32.19 8.19
CA GLU A 522 8.23 -33.08 8.86
C GLU A 522 9.50 -32.33 9.28
N ARG A 523 10.01 -31.39 8.48
CA ARG A 523 11.16 -30.56 8.88
C ARG A 523 10.85 -29.67 10.09
N LEU A 524 9.63 -29.15 10.19
CA LEU A 524 9.23 -28.23 11.26
C LEU A 524 8.77 -28.93 12.55
N TYR A 525 8.11 -30.08 12.43
CA TYR A 525 7.44 -30.76 13.55
C TYR A 525 7.83 -32.24 13.70
N GLY A 526 8.47 -32.84 12.70
CA GLY A 526 8.87 -34.25 12.69
C GLY A 526 10.21 -34.54 13.37
N SER A 527 10.86 -33.54 13.96
CA SER A 527 12.19 -33.64 14.58
C SER A 527 12.19 -33.57 16.11
N ASP A 528 11.01 -33.60 16.75
CA ASP A 528 10.91 -33.53 18.19
C ASP A 528 11.66 -34.68 18.90
N ALA A 529 12.56 -34.32 19.81
CA ALA A 529 13.24 -35.29 20.66
C ALA A 529 12.23 -36.02 21.57
N ALA A 530 12.50 -37.30 21.87
CA ALA A 530 11.67 -38.08 22.80
C ALA A 530 11.51 -37.39 24.17
N ALA A 531 12.53 -36.63 24.61
CA ALA A 531 12.47 -35.83 25.83
C ALA A 531 11.34 -34.80 25.82
N ARG A 532 11.07 -34.15 24.67
CA ARG A 532 9.97 -33.20 24.51
C ARG A 532 8.61 -33.89 24.63
N LEU A 533 8.44 -35.04 23.98
CA LEU A 533 7.19 -35.82 24.08
C LEU A 533 6.92 -36.31 25.51
N ARG A 534 7.97 -36.75 26.23
CA ARG A 534 7.85 -37.08 27.66
C ARG A 534 7.46 -35.86 28.49
N LEU A 535 8.07 -34.71 28.24
CA LEU A 535 7.73 -33.46 28.91
C LEU A 535 6.26 -33.10 28.70
N ILE A 536 5.78 -33.12 27.46
CA ILE A 536 4.36 -32.86 27.14
C ILE A 536 3.47 -33.83 27.92
N GLY A 537 3.76 -35.13 27.88
CA GLY A 537 2.99 -36.13 28.62
C GLY A 537 2.92 -35.84 30.12
N ARG A 538 4.04 -35.46 30.74
CA ARG A 538 4.09 -35.14 32.18
C ARG A 538 3.40 -33.82 32.52
N VAL A 539 3.57 -32.79 31.68
CA VAL A 539 2.89 -31.49 31.85
C VAL A 539 1.38 -31.65 31.75
N LEU A 540 0.90 -32.42 30.77
CA LEU A 540 -0.53 -32.70 30.60
C LEU A 540 -1.10 -33.56 31.73
N THR A 541 -0.32 -34.52 32.25
CA THR A 541 -0.73 -35.31 33.42
C THR A 541 -0.86 -34.43 34.67
N GLY A 542 -0.01 -33.41 34.82
CA GLY A 542 -0.04 -32.44 35.92
C GLY A 542 -0.92 -31.21 35.67
N MET A 543 -1.67 -31.16 34.56
CA MET A 543 -2.54 -30.04 34.23
C MET A 543 -3.71 -29.96 35.21
N GLU A 544 -3.99 -28.75 35.69
CA GLU A 544 -5.20 -28.46 36.46
C GLU A 544 -6.25 -27.78 35.60
N LEU A 545 -7.49 -28.25 35.71
CA LEU A 545 -8.66 -27.63 35.10
C LEU A 545 -9.44 -26.86 36.18
N LEU A 546 -9.69 -25.58 35.91
CA LEU A 546 -10.27 -24.61 36.85
C LEU A 546 -11.51 -23.94 36.24
N ALA A 547 -12.32 -23.32 37.10
CA ALA A 547 -13.51 -22.56 36.73
C ALA A 547 -14.53 -23.33 35.86
N GLY A 548 -14.76 -24.61 36.20
CA GLY A 548 -15.63 -25.52 35.46
C GLY A 548 -15.01 -25.94 34.13
N ASP A 549 -13.74 -26.38 34.16
CA ASP A 549 -12.95 -26.80 33.00
C ASP A 549 -12.75 -25.74 31.91
N ARG A 550 -12.89 -24.46 32.27
CA ARG A 550 -12.75 -23.32 31.36
C ARG A 550 -11.35 -22.74 31.34
N ILE A 551 -10.58 -22.90 32.40
CA ILE A 551 -9.19 -22.45 32.48
C ILE A 551 -8.28 -23.65 32.72
N ALA A 552 -7.23 -23.79 31.91
CA ALA A 552 -6.18 -24.78 32.12
C ALA A 552 -4.92 -24.13 32.71
N LEU A 553 -4.36 -24.74 33.76
CA LEU A 553 -3.11 -24.31 34.40
C LEU A 553 -2.04 -25.38 34.22
N LEU A 554 -0.93 -25.00 33.60
CA LEU A 554 0.25 -25.83 33.36
C LEU A 554 1.44 -25.31 34.19
N ARG A 555 2.26 -26.22 34.70
CA ARG A 555 3.46 -25.90 35.47
C ARG A 555 4.65 -26.71 34.96
N ILE A 556 5.78 -26.05 34.78
CA ILE A 556 7.02 -26.67 34.35
C ILE A 556 8.15 -26.22 35.29
N SER A 557 8.57 -27.10 36.20
CA SER A 557 9.71 -26.84 37.09
C SER A 557 11.03 -27.29 36.46
N ARG A 558 12.16 -26.81 37.00
CA ARG A 558 13.49 -27.32 36.61
C ARG A 558 13.64 -28.81 36.87
N ALA A 559 13.07 -29.30 37.97
CA ALA A 559 13.06 -30.73 38.29
C ALA A 559 12.30 -31.55 37.23
N LEU A 560 11.17 -31.05 36.73
CA LEU A 560 10.40 -31.71 35.69
C LEU A 560 11.16 -31.77 34.35
N LEU A 561 11.83 -30.68 33.98
CA LEU A 561 12.70 -30.66 32.80
C LEU A 561 13.81 -31.70 32.91
N ALA A 562 14.51 -31.73 34.06
CA ALA A 562 15.57 -32.71 34.31
C ALA A 562 15.05 -34.16 34.27
N GLU A 563 13.90 -34.44 34.89
CA GLU A 563 13.26 -35.77 34.87
C GLU A 563 12.96 -36.24 33.44
N CYS A 564 12.54 -35.33 32.57
CA CYS A 564 12.22 -35.65 31.18
C CYS A 564 13.47 -35.70 30.28
N GLY A 565 14.62 -35.25 30.76
CA GLY A 565 15.81 -34.98 29.94
C GLY A 565 15.59 -33.84 28.95
N ALA A 566 14.71 -32.89 29.28
CA ALA A 566 14.32 -31.78 28.43
C ALA A 566 15.04 -30.47 28.80
N ASN A 567 15.08 -29.53 27.87
CA ASN A 567 15.64 -28.20 28.06
C ASN A 567 14.56 -27.09 27.94
N ASP A 568 14.95 -25.83 28.17
CA ASP A 568 14.01 -24.70 28.14
C ASP A 568 13.34 -24.48 26.78
N ALA A 569 14.05 -24.74 25.67
CA ALA A 569 13.51 -24.59 24.31
C ALA A 569 12.39 -25.60 24.04
N MET A 570 12.45 -26.78 24.64
CA MET A 570 11.42 -27.81 24.49
C MET A 570 10.08 -27.45 25.14
N THR A 571 10.01 -26.36 25.94
CA THR A 571 8.76 -25.88 26.56
C THR A 571 7.87 -25.08 25.58
N GLU A 572 8.40 -24.70 24.43
CA GLU A 572 7.66 -23.93 23.42
C GLU A 572 6.43 -24.69 22.92
N GLU A 573 5.38 -23.94 22.62
CA GLU A 573 4.08 -24.41 22.12
C GLU A 573 3.26 -25.31 23.07
N ILE A 574 3.82 -25.82 24.18
CA ILE A 574 3.08 -26.68 25.13
C ILE A 574 1.84 -25.97 25.70
N VAL A 575 1.89 -24.64 25.88
CA VAL A 575 0.75 -23.81 26.32
C VAL A 575 -0.48 -23.93 25.40
N ASN A 576 -0.32 -24.38 24.16
CA ASN A 576 -1.42 -24.53 23.22
C ASN A 576 -2.17 -25.87 23.37
N GLU A 577 -1.55 -26.91 23.96
CA GLU A 577 -2.14 -28.25 24.05
C GLU A 577 -3.52 -28.28 24.72
N PRO A 578 -3.78 -27.56 25.83
CA PRO A 578 -5.09 -27.57 26.47
C PRO A 578 -6.21 -26.96 25.63
N ASN A 579 -5.90 -26.17 24.58
CA ASN A 579 -6.92 -25.61 23.68
C ASN A 579 -7.69 -26.70 22.93
N ARG A 580 -7.21 -27.94 22.90
CA ARG A 580 -7.93 -29.07 22.30
C ARG A 580 -9.15 -29.50 23.10
N ILE A 581 -9.21 -29.13 24.39
CA ILE A 581 -10.37 -29.39 25.24
C ILE A 581 -11.45 -28.36 24.91
N GLY A 582 -12.65 -28.82 24.55
CA GLY A 582 -13.74 -27.96 24.08
C GLY A 582 -14.16 -26.88 25.08
N SER A 583 -14.19 -27.23 26.37
CA SER A 583 -14.56 -26.32 27.46
C SER A 583 -13.50 -25.27 27.78
N VAL A 584 -12.21 -25.54 27.51
CA VAL A 584 -11.11 -24.63 27.82
C VAL A 584 -11.17 -23.40 26.93
N ILE A 585 -11.25 -22.23 27.56
CA ILE A 585 -11.30 -20.90 26.96
C ILE A 585 -9.97 -20.16 27.15
N GLY A 586 -9.27 -20.42 28.27
CA GLY A 586 -8.01 -19.78 28.61
C GLY A 586 -6.98 -20.76 29.14
N VAL A 587 -5.70 -20.53 28.83
CA VAL A 587 -4.59 -21.33 29.33
C VAL A 587 -3.55 -20.43 29.97
N VAL A 588 -3.06 -20.84 31.14
CA VAL A 588 -1.92 -20.26 31.83
C VAL A 588 -0.84 -21.33 31.94
N MET A 589 0.36 -21.04 31.48
CA MET A 589 1.53 -21.89 31.70
C MET A 589 2.61 -21.10 32.43
N ALA A 590 3.03 -21.62 33.58
CA ALA A 590 4.15 -21.10 34.35
C ALA A 590 5.35 -22.05 34.20
N SER A 591 6.49 -21.54 33.72
CA SER A 591 7.72 -22.32 33.59
C SER A 591 8.90 -21.66 34.29
N GLU A 592 9.65 -22.45 35.05
CA GLU A 592 10.82 -22.01 35.80
C GLU A 592 12.06 -21.97 34.88
N SER A 593 12.67 -20.80 34.76
CA SER A 593 13.87 -20.58 33.94
C SER A 593 15.15 -20.87 34.72
N ALA A 594 16.28 -21.05 34.01
CA ALA A 594 17.58 -21.33 34.65
C ALA A 594 18.06 -20.24 35.62
N ASP A 595 17.64 -18.99 35.43
CA ASP A 595 17.91 -17.84 36.29
C ASP A 595 16.95 -17.71 37.49
N GLY A 596 16.07 -18.69 37.70
CA GLY A 596 15.08 -18.70 38.79
C GLY A 596 13.87 -17.80 38.53
N VAL A 597 13.76 -17.18 37.35
CA VAL A 597 12.60 -16.36 36.96
C VAL A 597 11.50 -17.25 36.37
N ILE A 598 10.25 -16.99 36.76
CA ILE A 598 9.09 -17.70 36.21
C ILE A 598 8.62 -16.99 34.93
N ARG A 599 8.61 -17.74 33.83
CA ARG A 599 8.00 -17.34 32.56
C ARG A 599 6.53 -17.70 32.57
N LEU A 600 5.67 -16.70 32.44
CA LEU A 600 4.24 -16.87 32.26
C LEU A 600 3.89 -16.78 30.77
N ASN A 601 3.14 -17.75 30.29
CA ASN A 601 2.56 -17.77 28.95
C ASN A 601 1.05 -17.90 29.05
N PHE A 602 0.34 -17.02 28.33
CA PHE A 602 -1.12 -16.97 28.32
C PHE A 602 -1.65 -17.26 26.92
N ARG A 603 -2.74 -18.03 26.84
CA ARG A 603 -3.51 -18.24 25.61
C ARG A 603 -5.00 -18.09 25.88
N SER A 604 -5.75 -17.61 24.88
CA SER A 604 -7.20 -17.44 24.97
C SER A 604 -7.86 -17.71 23.63
N LYS A 605 -8.97 -18.46 23.65
CA LYS A 605 -9.73 -18.81 22.43
C LYS A 605 -10.58 -17.68 21.91
N ARG A 606 -11.17 -16.83 22.77
CA ARG A 606 -11.98 -15.66 22.32
C ARG A 606 -12.43 -14.67 23.42
N LEU A 607 -12.60 -15.10 24.66
CA LEU A 607 -13.28 -14.28 25.68
C LEU A 607 -12.36 -13.37 26.50
N ILE A 608 -11.08 -13.72 26.61
CA ILE A 608 -10.14 -13.02 27.50
C ILE A 608 -9.08 -12.32 26.66
N ASP A 609 -8.88 -11.02 26.86
CA ASP A 609 -7.72 -10.28 26.35
C ASP A 609 -6.51 -10.56 27.27
N VAL A 610 -5.67 -11.50 26.84
CA VAL A 610 -4.52 -11.93 27.64
C VAL A 610 -3.35 -10.95 27.62
N ALA A 611 -3.32 -9.98 26.70
CA ALA A 611 -2.30 -8.93 26.69
C ALA A 611 -2.45 -8.02 27.91
N ARG A 612 -3.69 -7.63 28.23
CA ARG A 612 -4.02 -6.86 29.45
C ARG A 612 -3.67 -7.63 30.71
N LEU A 613 -3.89 -8.94 30.71
CA LEU A 613 -3.54 -9.78 31.84
C LEU A 613 -2.02 -9.87 32.04
N ALA A 614 -1.26 -10.09 30.96
CA ALA A 614 0.19 -10.11 31.02
C ALA A 614 0.78 -8.78 31.54
N ALA A 615 0.18 -7.63 31.19
CA ALA A 615 0.59 -6.32 31.68
C ALA A 615 0.50 -6.19 33.22
N ARG A 616 -0.45 -6.88 33.89
CA ARG A 616 -0.53 -6.94 35.36
C ARG A 616 0.71 -7.58 36.01
N PHE A 617 1.47 -8.34 35.23
CA PHE A 617 2.71 -9.02 35.64
C PHE A 617 3.96 -8.40 35.01
N GLY A 618 3.87 -7.18 34.48
CA GLY A 618 4.99 -6.50 33.80
C GLY A 618 5.34 -7.08 32.43
N GLY A 619 4.42 -7.85 31.83
CA GLY A 619 4.56 -8.44 30.50
C GLY A 619 3.73 -7.73 29.43
N GLY A 620 3.52 -8.43 28.31
CA GLY A 620 2.75 -7.92 27.16
C GLY A 620 2.59 -8.96 26.06
N GLY A 621 1.90 -8.59 24.97
CA GLY A 621 1.70 -9.46 23.81
C GLY A 621 0.42 -9.13 23.05
N HIS A 622 -0.11 -10.14 22.35
CA HIS A 622 -1.36 -10.08 21.59
C HIS A 622 -2.56 -10.46 22.47
N ALA A 623 -3.77 -10.00 22.12
CA ALA A 623 -5.00 -10.27 22.88
C ALA A 623 -5.33 -11.77 23.03
N ARG A 624 -4.71 -12.64 22.22
CA ARG A 624 -4.86 -14.11 22.24
C ARG A 624 -3.65 -14.86 22.77
N ALA A 625 -2.49 -14.21 22.81
CA ALA A 625 -1.21 -14.81 23.13
C ALA A 625 -0.28 -13.75 23.73
N ALA A 626 0.05 -13.89 25.02
CA ALA A 626 0.90 -12.93 25.71
C ALA A 626 1.78 -13.62 26.75
N GLY A 627 2.77 -12.93 27.28
CA GLY A 627 3.65 -13.48 28.30
C GLY A 627 4.25 -12.44 29.24
N ALA A 628 4.78 -12.91 30.36
CA ALA A 628 5.42 -12.08 31.39
C ALA A 628 6.58 -12.85 32.07
N ARG A 629 7.45 -12.11 32.75
CA ARG A 629 8.54 -12.66 33.57
C ARG A 629 8.38 -12.17 34.99
N VAL A 630 8.29 -13.09 35.94
CA VAL A 630 7.95 -12.78 37.34
C VAL A 630 8.90 -13.54 38.26
N SER A 631 9.49 -12.83 39.23
CA SER A 631 10.28 -13.45 40.28
C SER A 631 9.38 -14.03 41.38
N GLY A 632 9.76 -15.19 41.92
CA GLY A 632 9.08 -15.82 43.05
C GLY A 632 8.92 -17.34 42.86
N PRO A 633 8.37 -18.05 43.85
CA PRO A 633 8.14 -19.49 43.77
C PRO A 633 7.18 -19.83 42.63
N LEU A 634 7.48 -20.89 41.87
CA LEU A 634 6.68 -21.33 40.71
C LEU A 634 5.20 -21.49 41.07
N GLU A 635 4.89 -22.14 42.19
CA GLU A 635 3.52 -22.45 42.59
C GLU A 635 2.71 -21.17 42.92
N ASP A 636 3.32 -20.22 43.62
CA ASP A 636 2.67 -18.97 43.99
C ASP A 636 2.40 -18.09 42.76
N VAL A 637 3.37 -18.01 41.85
CA VAL A 637 3.24 -17.26 40.60
C VAL A 637 2.18 -17.90 39.70
N ALA A 638 2.19 -19.23 39.57
CA ALA A 638 1.19 -19.98 38.79
C ALA A 638 -0.23 -19.75 39.32
N ARG A 639 -0.45 -19.84 40.65
CA ARG A 639 -1.76 -19.59 41.27
C ARG A 639 -2.23 -18.16 41.07
N ARG A 640 -1.36 -17.17 41.28
CA ARG A 640 -1.70 -15.76 41.05
C ARG A 640 -2.09 -15.48 39.60
N ALA A 641 -1.37 -16.06 38.64
CA ALA A 641 -1.68 -15.94 37.23
C ALA A 641 -3.00 -16.63 36.85
N ALA A 642 -3.27 -17.82 37.41
CA ALA A 642 -4.54 -18.52 37.22
C ALA A 642 -5.73 -17.74 37.81
N SER A 643 -5.60 -17.21 39.03
CA SER A 643 -6.64 -16.36 39.64
C SER A 643 -6.94 -15.12 38.80
N ALA A 644 -5.89 -14.44 38.29
CA ALA A 644 -6.08 -13.31 37.39
C ALA A 644 -6.81 -13.68 36.09
N MET A 645 -6.57 -14.89 35.57
CA MET A 645 -7.26 -15.40 34.39
C MET A 645 -8.74 -15.72 34.67
N ILE A 646 -9.02 -16.28 35.85
CA ILE A 646 -10.39 -16.54 36.31
C ILE A 646 -11.16 -15.24 36.52
N GLU A 647 -10.55 -14.23 37.16
CA GLU A 647 -11.14 -12.89 37.30
C GLU A 647 -11.51 -12.29 35.93
N ALA A 648 -10.60 -12.38 34.96
CA ALA A 648 -10.83 -11.87 33.60
C ALA A 648 -11.92 -12.67 32.85
N LEU A 649 -12.04 -13.97 33.11
CA LEU A 649 -13.13 -14.80 32.60
C LEU A 649 -14.49 -14.39 33.18
N LEU A 650 -14.54 -14.03 34.46
CA LEU A 650 -15.78 -13.61 35.13
C LEU A 650 -16.22 -12.22 34.67
N SER A 651 -15.28 -11.28 34.49
CA SER A 651 -15.59 -9.92 34.02
C SER A 651 -15.96 -9.86 32.54
N SER A 652 -15.45 -10.77 31.70
CA SER A 652 -15.86 -10.87 30.29
C SER A 652 -17.29 -11.43 30.10
N GLY A 653 -17.87 -12.04 31.14
CA GLY A 653 -19.25 -12.53 31.11
C GLY A 653 -20.32 -11.47 31.43
N THR A 654 -19.95 -10.31 31.99
CA THR A 654 -20.90 -9.26 32.38
C THR A 654 -21.20 -8.24 31.29
N ASP A 655 -20.39 -8.17 30.23
CA ASP A 655 -20.52 -7.18 29.14
C ASP A 655 -21.29 -7.70 27.88
N GLY A 656 -21.86 -8.91 27.92
CA GLY A 656 -22.50 -9.56 26.77
C GLY A 656 -24.04 -9.53 26.72
N GLY A 657 -24.70 -8.87 27.67
CA GLY A 657 -26.16 -8.89 27.83
C GLY A 657 -26.94 -7.85 27.01
N ALA A 658 -26.63 -7.67 25.72
CA ALA A 658 -27.44 -6.87 24.80
C ALA A 658 -27.27 -7.35 23.35
N ALA A 659 -27.64 -8.60 23.08
CA ALA A 659 -27.87 -9.08 21.72
C ALA A 659 -29.33 -9.53 21.61
N SER A 660 -30.07 -8.75 20.82
CA SER A 660 -31.45 -8.98 20.41
C SER A 660 -31.69 -10.40 19.91
N THR A 661 -32.73 -11.03 20.44
CA THR A 661 -33.40 -12.19 19.84
C THR A 661 -33.94 -11.83 18.44
N PRO A 662 -33.79 -12.70 17.41
CA PRO A 662 -34.46 -12.51 16.14
C PRO A 662 -35.93 -12.94 16.28
N GLY A 663 -36.85 -12.03 16.00
CA GLY A 663 -38.27 -12.32 15.86
C GLY A 663 -38.57 -12.91 14.48
N SER A 664 -39.27 -14.05 14.51
CA SER A 664 -40.18 -14.67 13.52
C SER A 664 -39.95 -14.42 12.03
#